data_AF-A0A957B4T6-F1
#
_entry.id   AF-A0A957B4T6-F1
#
_cell.length_a   1.000
_cell.length_b   1.000
_cell.length_c   1.000
_cell.angle_alpha   90.00
_cell.angle_beta   90.00
_cell.angle_gamma   90.00
#
_symmetry.space_group_name_H-M   'P 1'
#
loop_
_entity.id
_entity.type
_entity.pdbx_description
1 polymer ?
#
loop_
_entity_poly.entity_id
_entity_poly.type
_entity_poly.pdbx_seq_one_letter_code
_entity_poly.pdbx_strand_id
1 'polypeptide(L)'
;MEYRKIAILVLALLSLAMGSLSVAQATCTETTGTVSRQTYTSGLLGQTMYYTVYTPPCYDANPDATYPALYLMHGSNDDDGHWVRLGMVDLLDAGIQSGELPPMLVVLPFGNVIANRNRFDAISWGNIFMTELFPTVENLYRTDDRRAIGGISRGGFWAYQIALKHPDLFPIVGGHSAFFDLYHAPPEENPLHLIESVDITNMRFWLDRGKDDFAYEGLDIMGERMAAQNANYQYIIQPEGQHNNAYWSQYVGDYLAFYAADWLEVPSQPTLTVSAANAFATNTPTVPLAATAEPTLVATPTLAPLPTESAEAQSTWDVFFPVVAFPSLRTSVSSDWVAQVASSEFIPELILDTDTLAQMQAAGMAISGDTRTVLPDELYGALWRDYNAITLLPMSRIQTDMRILWLDDVPVVDQLDRYVLAVPAIEGNFNPAALYRLTLSGVTALTRQTTTALDDNGIEWAASGIQDYVQRSDTFHTSNEVSIYPTCPQTSEPTLGGPTSFCSKPEHFGLLPLLDVDLVELSGNHNNDYGYDAYIDTYDFYQENDIATVGGGLTLDEARQPWISDDGVVGVLTCNMPGPYYALVNEDANLLGGVRPGAAPCDWDWLSQAVTQLSQQVGTVVVTIQHFEIEDYLPSNEQRIDFRRLADLGADVVVNTAAHKPQIFEFYSTQRGDRAVLHYGLGNLFFDQPFWGNSRFFMDTLYIYENRFIGVELFPGLIDDLARPHLMTPDEREQFLFFMLRQQNGF
;
A
#
# COMPACT_ATOMS: atom_id res chain seq x y z
N MET A 1 86.53 -8.32 -45.79
CA MET A 1 86.75 -7.71 -44.46
C MET A 1 86.35 -6.24 -44.54
N GLU A 2 85.17 -5.91 -45.07
CA GLU A 2 83.81 -6.12 -44.53
C GLU A 2 83.43 -5.15 -43.40
N TYR A 3 82.65 -4.16 -43.82
CA TYR A 3 81.54 -3.52 -43.11
C TYR A 3 81.78 -3.12 -41.65
N ARG A 4 82.60 -2.10 -41.44
CA ARG A 4 82.50 -1.20 -40.27
C ARG A 4 83.33 0.04 -40.58
N LYS A 5 82.64 1.13 -40.96
CA LYS A 5 83.09 2.54 -41.05
C LYS A 5 82.49 3.24 -42.29
N ILE A 6 81.16 3.30 -42.38
CA ILE A 6 80.35 4.38 -42.98
C ILE A 6 78.96 4.19 -42.38
N ALA A 7 78.75 4.71 -41.17
CA ALA A 7 77.43 4.83 -40.54
C ALA A 7 77.44 5.87 -39.40
N ILE A 8 78.31 6.89 -39.49
CA ILE A 8 78.42 7.96 -38.47
C ILE A 8 78.17 9.35 -39.07
N LEU A 9 77.88 9.46 -40.38
CA LEU A 9 77.64 10.76 -41.04
C LEU A 9 76.28 10.88 -41.75
N VAL A 10 75.27 10.14 -41.31
CA VAL A 10 73.84 10.38 -41.65
C VAL A 10 73.00 10.67 -40.39
N LEU A 11 73.61 10.60 -39.20
CA LEU A 11 72.93 10.78 -37.90
C LEU A 11 72.87 12.23 -37.39
N ALA A 12 73.16 13.23 -38.23
CA ALA A 12 73.19 14.65 -37.82
C ALA A 12 72.30 15.59 -38.66
N LEU A 13 71.46 15.06 -39.56
CA LEU A 13 70.57 15.88 -40.41
C LEU A 13 69.11 15.38 -40.49
N LEU A 14 68.69 14.54 -39.54
CA LEU A 14 67.28 14.14 -39.33
C LEU A 14 66.84 14.34 -37.88
N SER A 15 67.45 15.30 -37.19
CA SER A 15 67.07 15.78 -35.85
C SER A 15 66.10 16.97 -35.89
N LEU A 16 65.33 17.11 -36.97
CA LEU A 16 64.19 18.03 -37.09
C LEU A 16 63.02 17.30 -37.77
N ALA A 17 62.24 16.55 -36.98
CA ALA A 17 60.81 16.25 -37.20
C ALA A 17 60.36 15.06 -36.33
N MET A 18 60.52 15.17 -35.01
CA MET A 18 59.62 14.49 -34.09
C MET A 18 59.35 15.49 -32.97
N GLY A 19 58.45 16.43 -33.27
CA GLY A 19 57.82 17.18 -32.20
C GLY A 19 57.20 16.15 -31.27
N SER A 20 57.61 16.18 -30.00
CA SER A 20 56.82 15.62 -28.93
C SER A 20 55.44 16.29 -29.02
N LEU A 21 54.50 15.60 -29.65
CA LEU A 21 53.09 15.83 -29.40
C LEU A 21 52.91 15.54 -27.91
N SER A 22 53.02 16.59 -27.10
CA SER A 22 52.29 16.66 -25.85
C SER A 22 50.84 16.48 -26.26
N VAL A 23 50.34 15.25 -26.18
CA VAL A 23 48.91 15.03 -26.08
C VAL A 23 48.55 15.79 -24.81
N ALA A 24 47.99 16.98 -24.95
CA ALA A 24 47.29 17.59 -23.85
C ALA A 24 46.28 16.53 -23.41
N GLN A 25 46.44 15.99 -22.19
CA GLN A 25 45.36 15.23 -21.56
C GLN A 25 44.14 16.12 -21.72
N ALA A 26 43.15 15.65 -22.48
CA ALA A 26 41.89 16.34 -22.59
C ALA A 26 41.37 16.41 -21.16
N THR A 27 41.46 17.60 -20.55
CA THR A 27 40.80 17.85 -19.27
C THR A 27 39.33 17.68 -19.55
N CYS A 28 38.78 16.55 -19.13
CA CYS A 28 37.39 16.25 -19.34
C CYS A 28 36.53 17.35 -18.73
N THR A 29 35.50 17.76 -19.46
CA THR A 29 34.60 18.87 -19.12
C THR A 29 33.20 18.38 -18.78
N GLU A 30 33.00 17.07 -18.61
CA GLU A 30 31.71 16.52 -18.21
C GLU A 30 31.42 16.95 -16.78
N THR A 31 30.23 17.50 -16.57
CA THR A 31 29.76 17.92 -15.25
C THR A 31 28.73 16.94 -14.67
N THR A 32 28.13 16.10 -15.51
CA THR A 32 27.09 15.15 -15.11
C THR A 32 27.57 13.71 -15.27
N GLY A 33 27.22 12.85 -14.33
CA GLY A 33 27.45 11.43 -14.43
C GLY A 33 26.51 10.76 -15.43
N THR A 34 26.71 9.46 -15.66
CA THR A 34 25.87 8.65 -16.53
C THR A 34 25.15 7.60 -15.72
N VAL A 35 23.82 7.56 -15.86
CA VAL A 35 22.98 6.50 -15.29
C VAL A 35 22.62 5.51 -16.40
N SER A 36 22.92 4.24 -16.21
CA SER A 36 22.60 3.20 -17.19
C SER A 36 22.03 1.96 -16.53
N ARG A 37 20.93 1.45 -17.08
CA ARG A 37 20.33 0.19 -16.66
C ARG A 37 20.95 -0.96 -17.45
N GLN A 38 21.38 -1.99 -16.74
CA GLN A 38 22.12 -3.13 -17.25
C GLN A 38 21.47 -4.43 -16.82
N THR A 39 21.93 -5.53 -17.42
CA THR A 39 21.39 -6.87 -17.15
C THR A 39 22.49 -7.87 -16.84
N TYR A 40 22.19 -8.85 -16.00
CA TYR A 40 23.01 -10.04 -15.79
C TYR A 40 22.13 -11.30 -15.80
N THR A 41 22.71 -12.46 -16.10
CA THR A 41 21.98 -13.73 -16.01
C THR A 41 22.18 -14.33 -14.62
N SER A 42 21.09 -14.53 -13.89
CA SER A 42 21.13 -15.26 -12.62
C SER A 42 21.07 -16.76 -12.89
N GLY A 43 22.12 -17.48 -12.50
CA GLY A 43 22.16 -18.94 -12.56
C GLY A 43 21.28 -19.57 -11.48
N LEU A 44 21.21 -18.95 -10.30
CA LEU A 44 20.38 -19.40 -9.18
C LEU A 44 18.87 -19.29 -9.48
N LEU A 45 18.45 -18.25 -10.21
CA LEU A 45 17.05 -18.07 -10.63
C LEU A 45 16.75 -18.62 -12.04
N GLY A 46 17.77 -18.86 -12.85
CA GLY A 46 17.60 -19.26 -14.25
C GLY A 46 16.97 -18.16 -15.13
N GLN A 47 17.14 -16.88 -14.78
CA GLN A 47 16.51 -15.75 -15.46
C GLN A 47 17.44 -14.54 -15.58
N THR A 48 17.10 -13.62 -16.48
CA THR A 48 17.76 -12.32 -16.59
C THR A 48 17.30 -11.40 -15.46
N MET A 49 18.27 -10.79 -14.79
CA MET A 49 18.10 -9.81 -13.71
C MET A 49 18.67 -8.46 -14.13
N TYR A 50 18.27 -7.39 -13.44
CA TYR A 50 18.61 -6.02 -13.79
C TYR A 50 19.32 -5.30 -12.64
N TYR A 51 20.10 -4.29 -12.99
CA TYR A 51 20.62 -3.30 -12.05
C TYR A 51 20.86 -2.00 -12.79
N THR A 52 20.77 -0.88 -12.08
CA THR A 52 21.18 0.43 -12.59
C THR A 52 22.54 0.78 -12.02
N VAL A 53 23.40 1.42 -12.81
CA VAL A 53 24.68 1.96 -12.35
C VAL A 53 24.77 3.43 -12.70
N TYR A 54 25.23 4.22 -11.74
CA TYR A 54 25.74 5.58 -11.95
C TYR A 54 27.26 5.52 -12.05
N THR A 55 27.81 6.05 -13.14
CA THR A 55 29.25 6.33 -13.28
C THR A 55 29.49 7.83 -13.15
N PRO A 56 30.54 8.27 -12.45
CA PRO A 56 30.78 9.69 -12.22
C PRO A 56 31.13 10.41 -13.52
N PRO A 57 31.02 11.76 -13.56
CA PRO A 57 31.47 12.54 -14.70
C PRO A 57 32.90 12.15 -15.09
N CYS A 58 33.20 12.13 -16.39
CA CYS A 58 34.53 11.81 -16.91
C CYS A 58 35.01 10.36 -16.67
N TYR A 59 34.11 9.43 -16.36
CA TYR A 59 34.45 8.01 -16.19
C TYR A 59 35.17 7.44 -17.43
N ASP A 60 34.61 7.59 -18.64
CA ASP A 60 35.20 7.05 -19.87
C ASP A 60 36.42 7.84 -20.36
N ALA A 61 36.51 9.12 -20.01
CA ALA A 61 37.66 9.97 -20.32
C ALA A 61 38.91 9.62 -19.48
N ASN A 62 38.75 8.90 -18.36
CA ASN A 62 39.81 8.50 -17.44
C ASN A 62 39.94 6.96 -17.37
N PRO A 63 40.48 6.30 -18.42
CA PRO A 63 40.49 4.83 -18.51
C PRO A 63 41.38 4.14 -17.46
N ASP A 64 42.35 4.86 -16.89
CA ASP A 64 43.27 4.33 -15.86
C ASP A 64 42.77 4.56 -14.42
N ALA A 65 41.66 5.30 -14.24
CA ALA A 65 41.12 5.59 -12.91
C ALA A 65 40.21 4.45 -12.42
N THR A 66 40.33 4.15 -11.13
CA THR A 66 39.42 3.27 -10.37
C THR A 66 38.67 4.09 -9.34
N TYR A 67 37.46 3.64 -8.98
CA TYR A 67 36.53 4.41 -8.16
C TYR A 67 36.03 3.60 -6.96
N PRO A 68 35.74 4.23 -5.82
CA PRO A 68 34.95 3.61 -4.76
C PRO A 68 33.59 3.14 -5.30
N ALA A 69 33.04 2.09 -4.70
CA ALA A 69 31.73 1.56 -5.08
C ALA A 69 30.74 1.58 -3.91
N LEU A 70 29.59 2.21 -4.14
CA LEU A 70 28.46 2.23 -3.22
C LEU A 70 27.32 1.38 -3.78
N TYR A 71 26.88 0.36 -3.05
CA TYR A 71 25.75 -0.50 -3.40
C TYR A 71 24.51 -0.09 -2.61
N LEU A 72 23.51 0.50 -3.27
CA LEU A 72 22.28 0.97 -2.62
C LEU A 72 21.07 0.12 -3.01
N MET A 73 20.52 -0.57 -2.02
CA MET A 73 19.33 -1.40 -2.18
C MET A 73 18.06 -0.57 -2.04
N HIS A 74 17.09 -0.87 -2.88
CA HIS A 74 15.77 -0.25 -2.83
C HIS A 74 14.94 -0.79 -1.66
N GLY A 75 13.92 -0.01 -1.26
CA GLY A 75 12.88 -0.44 -0.33
C GLY A 75 12.02 -1.59 -0.82
N SER A 76 11.16 -2.13 0.05
CA SER A 76 10.28 -3.24 -0.33
C SER A 76 9.46 -2.86 -1.55
N ASN A 77 9.44 -3.75 -2.53
CA ASN A 77 8.67 -3.66 -3.76
C ASN A 77 8.93 -2.46 -4.68
N ASP A 78 10.05 -1.80 -4.49
CA ASP A 78 10.57 -0.82 -5.42
C ASP A 78 11.57 -1.49 -6.41
N ASP A 79 12.28 -0.72 -7.21
CA ASP A 79 13.19 -1.14 -8.25
C ASP A 79 14.55 -0.40 -8.20
N ASP A 80 15.41 -0.71 -9.17
CA ASP A 80 16.71 -0.07 -9.35
C ASP A 80 16.63 1.44 -9.70
N GLY A 81 15.43 2.02 -9.81
CA GLY A 81 15.20 3.45 -9.98
C GLY A 81 14.83 4.19 -8.69
N HIS A 82 14.62 3.51 -7.56
CA HIS A 82 14.17 4.12 -6.30
C HIS A 82 15.03 5.33 -5.90
N TRP A 83 16.34 5.11 -5.73
CA TRP A 83 17.28 6.14 -5.33
C TRP A 83 17.40 7.29 -6.33
N VAL A 84 17.22 7.01 -7.63
CA VAL A 84 17.22 8.05 -8.67
C VAL A 84 16.01 8.98 -8.48
N ARG A 85 14.83 8.43 -8.19
CA ARG A 85 13.61 9.23 -7.94
C ARG A 85 13.69 10.04 -6.64
N LEU A 86 14.53 9.65 -5.69
CA LEU A 86 14.80 10.41 -4.47
C LEU A 86 15.82 11.56 -4.69
N GLY A 87 16.27 11.82 -5.91
CA GLY A 87 17.16 12.94 -6.24
C GLY A 87 18.66 12.63 -6.09
N MET A 88 19.05 11.36 -5.93
CA MET A 88 20.45 10.95 -5.72
C MET A 88 21.40 11.45 -6.82
N VAL A 89 20.98 11.43 -8.09
CA VAL A 89 21.85 11.76 -9.24
C VAL A 89 22.26 13.22 -9.21
N ASP A 90 21.30 14.13 -9.01
CA ASP A 90 21.56 15.56 -8.95
C ASP A 90 22.47 15.93 -7.77
N LEU A 91 22.27 15.27 -6.63
CA LEU A 91 23.10 15.45 -5.43
C LEU A 91 24.52 14.91 -5.61
N LEU A 92 24.69 13.75 -6.27
CA LEU A 92 25.99 13.20 -6.62
C LEU A 92 26.74 14.13 -7.58
N ASP A 93 26.10 14.56 -8.66
CA ASP A 93 26.72 15.44 -9.66
C ASP A 93 27.12 16.78 -9.03
N ALA A 94 26.24 17.39 -8.24
CA ALA A 94 26.54 18.64 -7.55
C ALA A 94 27.68 18.48 -6.53
N GLY A 95 27.66 17.42 -5.71
CA GLY A 95 28.69 17.15 -4.71
C GLY A 95 30.05 16.82 -5.32
N ILE A 96 30.08 16.09 -6.45
CA ILE A 96 31.31 15.79 -7.18
C ILE A 96 31.89 17.06 -7.82
N GLN A 97 31.04 17.91 -8.40
CA GLN A 97 31.48 19.18 -8.98
C GLN A 97 32.01 20.16 -7.93
N SER A 98 31.39 20.21 -6.74
CA SER A 98 31.82 21.08 -5.64
C SER A 98 33.08 20.56 -4.93
N GLY A 99 33.40 19.28 -5.09
CA GLY A 99 34.48 18.59 -4.38
C GLY A 99 34.10 18.15 -2.96
N GLU A 100 32.82 18.21 -2.61
CA GLU A 100 32.28 17.70 -1.33
C GLU A 100 32.11 16.18 -1.35
N LEU A 101 31.90 15.58 -2.53
CA LEU A 101 31.89 14.14 -2.75
C LEU A 101 33.01 13.75 -3.73
N PRO A 102 33.71 12.63 -3.53
CA PRO A 102 34.65 12.09 -4.51
C PRO A 102 33.87 11.47 -5.68
N PRO A 103 34.46 11.43 -6.90
CA PRO A 103 33.96 10.59 -7.97
C PRO A 103 33.82 9.14 -7.49
N MET A 104 32.63 8.55 -7.62
CA MET A 104 32.33 7.19 -7.16
C MET A 104 31.33 6.48 -8.08
N LEU A 105 31.34 5.15 -8.06
CA LEU A 105 30.32 4.32 -8.68
C LEU A 105 29.16 4.12 -7.69
N VAL A 106 27.92 4.24 -8.16
CA VAL A 106 26.74 3.85 -7.37
C VAL A 106 25.95 2.78 -8.12
N VAL A 107 25.78 1.64 -7.48
CA VAL A 107 25.11 0.46 -8.03
C VAL A 107 23.77 0.32 -7.33
N LEU A 108 22.70 0.24 -8.11
CA LEU A 108 21.32 0.11 -7.69
C LEU A 108 20.80 -1.26 -8.15
N PRO A 109 20.91 -2.33 -7.34
CA PRO A 109 20.42 -3.65 -7.71
C PRO A 109 18.89 -3.66 -7.85
N PHE A 110 18.34 -4.34 -8.86
CA PHE A 110 16.92 -4.71 -8.86
C PHE A 110 16.76 -6.16 -8.42
N GLY A 111 16.29 -6.35 -7.19
CA GLY A 111 16.11 -7.67 -6.63
C GLY A 111 14.82 -8.37 -7.04
N ASN A 112 13.93 -7.70 -7.78
CA ASN A 112 12.64 -8.23 -8.20
C ASN A 112 11.88 -8.85 -7.00
N VAL A 113 11.03 -9.85 -7.24
CA VAL A 113 10.28 -10.55 -6.20
C VAL A 113 11.18 -11.19 -5.14
N ILE A 114 12.41 -11.63 -5.48
CA ILE A 114 13.26 -12.37 -4.53
C ILE A 114 13.77 -11.48 -3.38
N ALA A 115 14.01 -10.19 -3.61
CA ALA A 115 14.39 -9.25 -2.54
C ALA A 115 13.25 -8.98 -1.54
N ASN A 116 12.00 -9.27 -1.89
CA ASN A 116 10.86 -9.08 -0.99
C ASN A 116 10.52 -10.33 -0.17
N ARG A 117 11.17 -11.47 -0.43
CA ARG A 117 10.88 -12.74 0.26
C ARG A 117 11.77 -12.95 1.49
N ASN A 118 11.20 -13.50 2.55
CA ASN A 118 11.94 -14.03 3.72
C ASN A 118 12.55 -15.40 3.38
N ARG A 119 13.43 -15.42 2.37
CA ARG A 119 14.10 -16.63 1.90
C ARG A 119 15.60 -16.50 2.14
N PHE A 120 16.14 -17.44 2.91
CA PHE A 120 17.54 -17.44 3.34
C PHE A 120 18.25 -18.77 3.04
N ASP A 121 17.69 -19.55 2.11
CA ASP A 121 18.32 -20.78 1.62
C ASP A 121 19.32 -20.47 0.49
N ALA A 122 19.74 -21.51 -0.25
CA ALA A 122 20.65 -21.37 -1.39
C ALA A 122 20.18 -20.36 -2.45
N ILE A 123 18.87 -20.17 -2.64
CA ILE A 123 18.29 -19.21 -3.59
C ILE A 123 17.64 -18.09 -2.78
N SER A 124 18.49 -17.24 -2.21
CA SER A 124 18.12 -16.04 -1.47
C SER A 124 18.63 -14.79 -2.18
N TRP A 125 18.03 -13.64 -1.86
CA TRP A 125 18.52 -12.37 -2.40
C TRP A 125 19.98 -12.09 -2.01
N GLY A 126 20.34 -12.32 -0.74
CA GLY A 126 21.72 -12.20 -0.28
C GLY A 126 22.71 -13.04 -1.08
N ASN A 127 22.37 -14.31 -1.38
CA ASN A 127 23.23 -15.17 -2.19
C ASN A 127 23.32 -14.72 -3.65
N ILE A 128 22.21 -14.33 -4.27
CA ILE A 128 22.20 -13.81 -5.65
C ILE A 128 23.06 -12.56 -5.75
N PHE A 129 22.89 -11.62 -4.81
CA PHE A 129 23.70 -10.42 -4.75
C PHE A 129 25.19 -10.77 -4.63
N MET A 130 25.57 -11.59 -3.65
CA MET A 130 26.99 -11.87 -3.35
C MET A 130 27.69 -12.77 -4.36
N THR A 131 26.98 -13.74 -4.95
CA THR A 131 27.60 -14.74 -5.83
C THR A 131 27.48 -14.42 -7.31
N GLU A 132 26.54 -13.53 -7.69
CA GLU A 132 26.26 -13.22 -9.10
C GLU A 132 26.42 -11.73 -9.40
N LEU A 133 25.63 -10.85 -8.76
CA LEU A 133 25.64 -9.43 -9.10
C LEU A 133 26.94 -8.73 -8.70
N PHE A 134 27.37 -8.88 -7.44
CA PHE A 134 28.58 -8.24 -6.92
C PHE A 134 29.82 -8.59 -7.78
N PRO A 135 30.12 -9.88 -8.07
CA PRO A 135 31.23 -10.22 -8.96
C PRO A 135 31.03 -9.71 -10.39
N THR A 136 29.78 -9.63 -10.88
CA THR A 136 29.51 -9.08 -12.22
C THR A 136 29.90 -7.61 -12.31
N VAL A 137 29.52 -6.81 -11.32
CA VAL A 137 29.85 -5.38 -11.25
C VAL A 137 31.36 -5.18 -11.11
N GLU A 138 32.00 -5.84 -10.15
CA GLU A 138 33.44 -5.69 -9.88
C GLU A 138 34.32 -6.11 -11.08
N ASN A 139 33.82 -6.96 -11.97
CA ASN A 139 34.52 -7.34 -13.21
C ASN A 139 34.25 -6.40 -14.39
N LEU A 140 33.08 -5.77 -14.44
CA LEU A 140 32.67 -4.92 -15.58
C LEU A 140 33.04 -3.44 -15.38
N TYR A 141 33.14 -2.97 -14.14
CA TYR A 141 33.42 -1.58 -13.80
C TYR A 141 34.79 -1.43 -13.13
N ARG A 142 35.36 -0.22 -13.22
CA ARG A 142 36.65 0.11 -12.61
C ARG A 142 36.47 0.49 -11.15
N THR A 143 36.27 -0.51 -10.30
CA THR A 143 36.16 -0.36 -8.84
C THR A 143 37.54 -0.44 -8.17
N ASP A 144 37.70 0.20 -7.00
CA ASP A 144 38.81 -0.06 -6.08
C ASP A 144 38.33 -0.76 -4.79
N ASP A 145 39.20 -0.89 -3.78
CA ASP A 145 38.89 -1.64 -2.57
C ASP A 145 37.97 -0.89 -1.58
N ARG A 146 37.65 0.38 -1.84
CA ARG A 146 36.75 1.18 -1.02
C ARG A 146 35.30 0.87 -1.40
N ARG A 147 34.57 0.25 -0.48
CA ARG A 147 33.20 -0.21 -0.70
C ARG A 147 32.28 0.18 0.44
N ALA A 148 31.03 0.46 0.09
CA ALA A 148 29.95 0.72 1.02
C ALA A 148 28.66 0.04 0.54
N ILE A 149 27.78 -0.30 1.49
CA ILE A 149 26.47 -0.88 1.19
C ILE A 149 25.39 -0.22 2.02
N GLY A 150 24.24 0.02 1.43
CA GLY A 150 23.15 0.70 2.07
C GLY A 150 21.80 0.29 1.54
N GLY A 151 20.73 0.66 2.24
CA GLY A 151 19.40 0.49 1.69
C GLY A 151 18.29 1.10 2.52
N ILE A 152 17.16 1.29 1.86
CA ILE A 152 15.92 1.78 2.45
C ILE A 152 15.09 0.59 2.94
N SER A 153 14.45 0.67 4.11
CA SER A 153 13.43 -0.31 4.52
C SER A 153 13.93 -1.76 4.45
N ARG A 154 13.28 -2.60 3.63
CA ARG A 154 13.70 -3.97 3.31
C ARG A 154 15.11 -4.03 2.72
N GLY A 155 15.50 -3.07 1.90
CA GLY A 155 16.87 -2.94 1.40
C GLY A 155 17.87 -2.68 2.52
N GLY A 156 17.47 -1.93 3.56
CA GLY A 156 18.28 -1.74 4.76
C GLY A 156 18.54 -3.04 5.52
N PHE A 157 17.51 -3.88 5.68
CA PHE A 157 17.68 -5.24 6.22
C PHE A 157 18.74 -6.04 5.45
N TRP A 158 18.64 -6.06 4.12
CA TRP A 158 19.57 -6.82 3.27
C TRP A 158 20.98 -6.25 3.29
N ALA A 159 21.13 -4.93 3.24
CA ALA A 159 22.43 -4.27 3.34
C ALA A 159 23.15 -4.67 4.63
N TYR A 160 22.44 -4.63 5.77
CA TYR A 160 22.98 -5.03 7.06
C TYR A 160 23.31 -6.51 7.13
N GLN A 161 22.41 -7.38 6.68
CA GLN A 161 22.67 -8.82 6.68
C GLN A 161 23.92 -9.15 5.85
N ILE A 162 24.00 -8.64 4.63
CA ILE A 162 25.12 -8.89 3.72
C ILE A 162 26.42 -8.37 4.31
N ALA A 163 26.42 -7.13 4.82
CA ALA A 163 27.62 -6.54 5.41
C ALA A 163 28.11 -7.29 6.65
N LEU A 164 27.21 -7.68 7.56
CA LEU A 164 27.58 -8.42 8.76
C LEU A 164 28.07 -9.84 8.44
N LYS A 165 27.63 -10.44 7.32
CA LYS A 165 28.17 -11.72 6.84
C LYS A 165 29.47 -11.56 6.04
N HIS A 166 29.79 -10.34 5.60
CA HIS A 166 30.96 -10.00 4.79
C HIS A 166 31.64 -8.69 5.25
N PRO A 167 32.06 -8.59 6.52
CA PRO A 167 32.52 -7.33 7.11
C PRO A 167 33.78 -6.78 6.44
N ASP A 168 34.63 -7.65 5.90
CA ASP A 168 35.85 -7.27 5.15
C ASP A 168 35.54 -6.63 3.79
N LEU A 169 34.38 -6.92 3.20
CA LEU A 169 33.98 -6.39 1.89
C LEU A 169 33.20 -5.09 2.00
N PHE A 170 32.43 -4.91 3.08
CA PHE A 170 31.55 -3.75 3.27
C PHE A 170 31.75 -3.11 4.65
N PRO A 171 32.86 -2.39 4.87
CA PRO A 171 33.13 -1.75 6.15
C PRO A 171 32.24 -0.54 6.45
N ILE A 172 31.48 -0.03 5.48
CA ILE A 172 30.58 1.12 5.64
C ILE A 172 29.16 0.68 5.30
N VAL A 173 28.24 0.79 6.26
CA VAL A 173 26.88 0.23 6.15
C VAL A 173 25.85 1.27 6.55
N GLY A 174 24.79 1.44 5.76
CA GLY A 174 23.69 2.35 6.11
C GLY A 174 22.30 1.73 5.97
N GLY A 175 21.42 2.11 6.90
CA GLY A 175 20.06 1.59 7.04
C GLY A 175 19.09 2.73 7.21
N HIS A 176 18.42 3.08 6.12
CA HIS A 176 17.54 4.24 6.05
C HIS A 176 16.11 3.76 6.25
N SER A 177 15.55 4.04 7.44
CA SER A 177 14.31 3.39 7.89
C SER A 177 14.36 1.86 7.77
N ALA A 178 15.51 1.23 8.05
CA ALA A 178 15.69 -0.21 7.82
C ALA A 178 14.66 -1.05 8.59
N PHE A 179 14.05 -2.03 7.92
CA PHE A 179 13.04 -2.89 8.55
C PHE A 179 13.70 -4.11 9.20
N PHE A 180 14.00 -4.01 10.49
CA PHE A 180 14.45 -5.14 11.30
C PHE A 180 13.27 -5.76 12.05
N ASP A 181 13.25 -7.08 12.13
CA ASP A 181 12.28 -7.82 12.93
C ASP A 181 12.92 -9.08 13.53
N LEU A 182 12.47 -9.49 14.71
CA LEU A 182 13.03 -10.62 15.45
C LEU A 182 12.59 -11.99 14.94
N TYR A 183 11.47 -12.09 14.22
CA TYR A 183 10.80 -13.36 13.93
C TYR A 183 10.79 -13.74 12.44
N HIS A 184 11.02 -12.80 11.53
CA HIS A 184 10.95 -13.02 10.08
C HIS A 184 12.24 -13.55 9.42
N ALA A 185 13.32 -13.72 10.18
CA ALA A 185 14.56 -14.35 9.74
C ALA A 185 15.17 -15.22 10.85
N PRO A 186 15.74 -16.40 10.52
CA PRO A 186 16.44 -17.20 11.51
C PRO A 186 17.64 -16.42 12.09
N PRO A 187 18.05 -16.66 13.35
CA PRO A 187 19.08 -15.85 14.01
C PRO A 187 20.38 -15.68 13.21
N GLU A 188 20.84 -16.72 12.54
CA GLU A 188 22.06 -16.70 11.71
C GLU A 188 21.95 -15.88 10.41
N GLU A 189 20.75 -15.41 10.07
CA GLU A 189 20.47 -14.57 8.89
C GLU A 189 19.87 -13.21 9.28
N ASN A 190 19.63 -12.99 10.58
CA ASN A 190 18.94 -11.81 11.08
C ASN A 190 19.96 -10.76 11.56
N PRO A 191 19.97 -9.54 10.98
CA PRO A 191 20.87 -8.47 11.40
C PRO A 191 20.89 -8.21 12.91
N LEU A 192 19.73 -8.28 13.58
CA LEU A 192 19.62 -8.05 15.02
C LEU A 192 20.48 -9.04 15.80
N HIS A 193 20.58 -10.30 15.37
CA HIS A 193 21.40 -11.32 16.02
C HIS A 193 22.86 -11.30 15.50
N LEU A 194 23.06 -11.00 14.22
CA LEU A 194 24.38 -10.96 13.60
C LEU A 194 25.26 -9.86 14.22
N ILE A 195 24.71 -8.67 14.53
CA ILE A 195 25.46 -7.57 15.13
C ILE A 195 26.11 -7.93 16.47
N GLU A 196 25.58 -8.94 17.18
CA GLU A 196 26.08 -9.40 18.48
C GLU A 196 27.16 -10.49 18.37
N SER A 197 27.31 -11.10 17.19
CA SER A 197 28.13 -12.30 17.00
C SER A 197 29.30 -12.12 16.01
N VAL A 198 29.31 -11.02 15.27
CA VAL A 198 30.32 -10.68 14.26
C VAL A 198 31.33 -9.67 14.83
N ASP A 199 32.60 -9.77 14.43
CA ASP A 199 33.59 -8.74 14.72
C ASP A 199 33.34 -7.50 13.85
N ILE A 200 32.81 -6.45 14.49
CA ILE A 200 32.43 -5.19 13.85
C ILE A 200 33.45 -4.07 14.09
N THR A 201 34.65 -4.39 14.59
CA THR A 201 35.64 -3.39 15.03
C THR A 201 36.05 -2.40 13.93
N ASN A 202 36.11 -2.87 12.68
CA ASN A 202 36.50 -2.08 11.51
C ASN A 202 35.31 -1.56 10.69
N MET A 203 34.09 -1.73 11.19
CA MET A 203 32.88 -1.30 10.48
C MET A 203 32.35 0.02 11.04
N ARG A 204 31.72 0.82 10.18
CA ARG A 204 30.93 1.98 10.60
C ARG A 204 29.51 1.95 10.05
N PHE A 205 28.57 2.33 10.89
CA PHE A 205 27.14 2.15 10.65
C PHE A 205 26.38 3.47 10.67
N TRP A 206 25.36 3.56 9.82
CA TRP A 206 24.33 4.58 9.87
C TRP A 206 22.96 3.92 10.02
N LEU A 207 22.17 4.43 10.95
CA LEU A 207 20.75 4.20 11.06
C LEU A 207 20.03 5.54 11.14
N ASP A 208 18.91 5.64 10.47
CA ASP A 208 17.98 6.73 10.70
C ASP A 208 16.52 6.27 10.59
N ARG A 209 15.65 7.01 11.27
CA ARG A 209 14.21 6.91 11.11
C ARG A 209 13.53 8.25 11.36
N GLY A 210 12.38 8.42 10.72
CA GLY A 210 11.42 9.42 11.16
C GLY A 210 10.88 9.08 12.55
N LYS A 211 10.45 10.11 13.28
CA LYS A 211 9.83 9.93 14.59
C LYS A 211 8.63 8.97 14.55
N ASP A 212 7.84 9.06 13.48
CA ASP A 212 6.57 8.33 13.29
C ASP A 212 6.74 7.14 12.31
N ASP A 213 7.96 6.66 12.15
CA ASP A 213 8.28 5.51 11.29
C ASP A 213 7.83 4.19 11.95
N PHE A 214 7.01 3.39 11.25
CA PHE A 214 6.52 2.10 11.79
C PHE A 214 7.63 1.09 12.07
N ALA A 215 8.80 1.21 11.43
CA ALA A 215 9.93 0.32 11.62
C ALA A 215 10.73 0.61 12.91
N TYR A 216 10.25 1.54 13.74
CA TYR A 216 10.99 2.04 14.90
C TYR A 216 11.45 0.95 15.86
N GLU A 217 10.62 -0.06 16.16
CA GLU A 217 10.94 -1.06 17.18
C GLU A 217 12.21 -1.83 16.82
N GLY A 218 12.31 -2.32 15.58
CA GLY A 218 13.50 -3.01 15.11
C GLY A 218 14.73 -2.11 15.03
N LEU A 219 14.56 -0.85 14.64
CA LEU A 219 15.64 0.13 14.55
C LEU A 219 16.17 0.53 15.93
N ASP A 220 15.27 0.72 16.91
CA ASP A 220 15.61 1.03 18.29
C ASP A 220 16.39 -0.14 18.90
N ILE A 221 15.92 -1.39 18.71
CA ILE A 221 16.64 -2.60 19.16
C ILE A 221 18.03 -2.67 18.52
N MET A 222 18.15 -2.39 17.22
CA MET A 222 19.46 -2.39 16.55
C MET A 222 20.38 -1.32 17.15
N GLY A 223 19.88 -0.11 17.37
CA GLY A 223 20.62 0.96 18.02
C GLY A 223 21.11 0.58 19.43
N GLU A 224 20.25 -0.05 20.22
CA GLU A 224 20.61 -0.58 21.55
C GLU A 224 21.71 -1.65 21.46
N ARG A 225 21.61 -2.59 20.53
CA ARG A 225 22.61 -3.64 20.33
C ARG A 225 23.94 -3.08 19.86
N MET A 226 23.94 -2.12 18.94
CA MET A 226 25.15 -1.41 18.52
C MET A 226 25.81 -0.65 19.67
N ALA A 227 25.02 0.01 20.51
CA ALA A 227 25.53 0.65 21.72
C ALA A 227 26.18 -0.36 22.66
N ALA A 228 25.55 -1.52 22.88
CA ALA A 228 26.06 -2.57 23.74
C ALA A 228 27.38 -3.18 23.24
N GLN A 229 27.56 -3.26 21.91
CA GLN A 229 28.79 -3.74 21.27
C GLN A 229 29.87 -2.64 21.13
N ASN A 230 29.60 -1.41 21.57
CA ASN A 230 30.48 -0.24 21.36
C ASN A 230 30.85 -0.07 19.88
N ALA A 231 29.87 -0.27 18.99
CA ALA A 231 30.02 -0.11 17.55
C ALA A 231 30.35 1.35 17.18
N ASN A 232 31.00 1.56 16.05
CA ASN A 232 31.11 2.88 15.44
C ASN A 232 29.83 3.16 14.64
N TYR A 233 28.84 3.82 15.23
CA TYR A 233 27.54 4.04 14.57
C TYR A 233 26.99 5.45 14.79
N GLN A 234 26.12 5.87 13.88
CA GLN A 234 25.19 6.97 14.07
C GLN A 234 23.78 6.41 14.05
N TYR A 235 22.98 6.74 15.05
CA TYR A 235 21.55 6.48 15.02
C TYR A 235 20.78 7.78 15.22
N ILE A 236 20.05 8.18 14.17
CA ILE A 236 19.38 9.48 14.10
C ILE A 236 17.86 9.25 14.08
N ILE A 237 17.17 9.80 15.07
CA ILE A 237 15.71 9.89 15.06
C ILE A 237 15.37 11.32 14.69
N GLN A 238 14.87 11.52 13.47
CA GLN A 238 14.47 12.84 13.02
C GLN A 238 13.18 13.26 13.75
N PRO A 239 13.05 14.54 14.13
CA PRO A 239 11.93 15.00 14.95
C PRO A 239 10.56 14.89 14.25
N GLU A 240 10.58 14.80 12.93
CA GLU A 240 9.45 14.62 12.03
C GLU A 240 9.86 13.61 10.95
N GLY A 241 8.90 12.90 10.39
CA GLY A 241 9.13 11.93 9.31
C GLY A 241 8.44 10.59 9.55
N GLN A 242 8.02 9.97 8.46
CA GLN A 242 7.38 8.66 8.40
C GLN A 242 8.16 7.73 7.47
N HIS A 243 7.67 6.51 7.26
CA HIS A 243 8.30 5.53 6.38
C HIS A 243 7.95 5.76 4.90
N ASN A 244 8.43 6.87 4.32
CA ASN A 244 8.06 7.28 2.96
C ASN A 244 9.17 8.00 2.19
N ASN A 245 8.96 8.17 0.88
CA ASN A 245 9.91 8.83 -0.03
C ASN A 245 10.12 10.31 0.32
N ALA A 246 9.10 11.00 0.84
CA ALA A 246 9.22 12.39 1.26
C ALA A 246 10.24 12.54 2.40
N TYR A 247 10.27 11.60 3.33
CA TYR A 247 11.28 11.52 4.38
C TYR A 247 12.66 11.18 3.78
N TRP A 248 12.80 10.08 3.04
CA TRP A 248 14.12 9.65 2.55
C TRP A 248 14.78 10.66 1.61
N SER A 249 14.00 11.31 0.73
CA SER A 249 14.52 12.30 -0.23
C SER A 249 15.18 13.51 0.45
N GLN A 250 14.73 13.88 1.65
CA GLN A 250 15.30 15.01 2.41
C GLN A 250 16.73 14.74 2.87
N TYR A 251 17.10 13.47 3.08
CA TYR A 251 18.35 13.09 3.73
C TYR A 251 19.33 12.36 2.80
N VAL A 252 19.02 12.19 1.52
CA VAL A 252 19.93 11.55 0.55
C VAL A 252 21.32 12.21 0.54
N GLY A 253 21.39 13.54 0.66
CA GLY A 253 22.66 14.26 0.74
C GLY A 253 23.50 13.85 1.95
N ASP A 254 22.87 13.71 3.13
CA ASP A 254 23.53 13.28 4.35
C ASP A 254 24.00 11.82 4.24
N TYR A 255 23.20 10.96 3.63
CA TYR A 255 23.56 9.57 3.39
C TYR A 255 24.80 9.47 2.49
N LEU A 256 24.82 10.19 1.37
CA LEU A 256 25.97 10.22 0.45
C LEU A 256 27.23 10.74 1.14
N ALA A 257 27.12 11.81 1.93
CA ALA A 257 28.22 12.34 2.72
C ALA A 257 28.73 11.32 3.74
N PHE A 258 27.84 10.59 4.40
CA PHE A 258 28.22 9.48 5.28
C PHE A 258 29.01 8.42 4.51
N TYR A 259 28.50 7.88 3.41
CA TYR A 259 29.20 6.82 2.67
C TYR A 259 30.59 7.28 2.19
N ALA A 260 30.70 8.52 1.73
CA ALA A 260 31.91 9.04 1.10
C ALA A 260 32.93 9.70 2.05
N ALA A 261 32.62 9.82 3.35
CA ALA A 261 33.42 10.62 4.31
C ALA A 261 34.94 10.34 4.27
N ASP A 262 35.34 9.09 4.02
CA ASP A 262 36.75 8.66 4.02
C ASP A 262 37.34 8.48 2.62
N TRP A 263 36.59 8.84 1.57
CA TRP A 263 36.96 8.56 0.17
C TRP A 263 37.57 9.75 -0.56
N LEU A 264 37.52 10.96 0.02
CA LEU A 264 38.22 12.13 -0.50
C LEU A 264 39.73 11.93 -0.35
N GLU A 265 40.45 11.74 -1.45
CA GLU A 265 41.91 11.78 -1.44
C GLU A 265 42.37 13.20 -1.07
N VAL A 266 43.12 13.35 0.03
CA VAL A 266 43.89 14.57 0.27
C VAL A 266 45.09 14.54 -0.67
N PRO A 267 45.22 15.44 -1.67
CA PRO A 267 46.45 15.55 -2.43
C PRO A 267 47.54 15.98 -1.45
N SER A 268 48.64 15.21 -1.35
CA SER A 268 49.79 15.59 -0.54
C SER A 268 50.39 16.90 -1.08
N GLN A 269 50.01 18.04 -0.50
CA GLN A 269 50.62 19.34 -0.78
C GLN A 269 51.79 19.61 0.18
N PRO A 270 52.87 20.26 -0.30
CA PRO A 270 54.05 20.53 0.50
C PRO A 270 53.76 21.51 1.63
N THR A 271 54.40 21.28 2.77
CA THR A 271 54.28 22.05 4.00
C THR A 271 54.46 23.55 3.77
N LEU A 272 53.35 24.30 3.88
CA LEU A 272 53.36 25.73 4.13
C LEU A 272 52.87 25.99 5.56
N THR A 273 53.81 26.40 6.40
CA THR A 273 53.56 26.90 7.75
C THR A 273 52.67 28.13 7.71
N VAL A 274 51.50 28.07 8.36
CA VAL A 274 50.72 29.27 8.70
C VAL A 274 50.37 29.25 10.19
N SER A 275 50.76 30.36 10.82
CA SER A 275 50.52 30.76 12.20
C SER A 275 49.03 30.85 12.51
N ALA A 276 48.64 30.38 13.70
CA ALA A 276 47.34 30.65 14.29
C ALA A 276 47.12 32.16 14.51
N ALA A 277 45.93 32.64 14.14
CA ALA A 277 45.10 33.60 14.87
C ALA A 277 44.07 34.24 13.93
N ASN A 278 42.78 33.89 14.05
CA ASN A 278 41.74 34.80 14.54
C ASN A 278 40.35 34.17 14.41
N ALA A 279 39.61 34.26 15.52
CA ALA A 279 38.19 33.94 15.65
C ALA A 279 37.28 35.02 15.02
N PHE A 280 35.96 34.74 15.07
CA PHE A 280 34.78 35.56 14.70
C PHE A 280 34.33 35.45 13.24
N ALA A 281 33.04 35.38 12.87
CA ALA A 281 31.77 35.34 13.61
C ALA A 281 30.67 34.77 12.69
N THR A 282 29.65 34.17 13.28
CA THR A 282 28.40 33.74 12.64
C THR A 282 27.51 34.94 12.33
N ASN A 283 27.18 35.17 11.06
CA ASN A 283 26.13 36.10 10.66
C ASN A 283 24.93 35.32 10.13
N THR A 284 24.00 35.02 11.04
CA THR A 284 22.61 34.68 10.72
C THR A 284 21.81 35.99 10.65
N PRO A 285 21.13 36.33 9.54
CA PRO A 285 20.25 37.49 9.52
C PRO A 285 18.91 37.12 10.19
N THR A 286 18.64 37.75 11.33
CA THR A 286 17.30 37.86 11.92
C THR A 286 16.55 39.00 11.25
N VAL A 287 15.33 38.73 10.76
CA VAL A 287 14.36 39.77 10.35
C VAL A 287 13.21 39.77 11.37
N PRO A 288 12.72 40.94 11.84
CA PRO A 288 11.77 41.02 12.95
C PRO A 288 10.33 40.71 12.54
N LEU A 289 9.58 40.06 13.43
CA LEU A 289 8.12 39.96 13.38
C LEU A 289 7.49 41.37 13.40
N ALA A 290 6.81 41.72 12.31
CA ALA A 290 5.84 42.81 12.28
C ALA A 290 4.43 42.19 12.22
N ALA A 291 3.59 42.59 13.16
CA ALA A 291 2.18 42.23 13.22
C ALA A 291 1.46 42.69 11.94
N THR A 292 0.81 41.76 11.25
CA THR A 292 -0.17 42.05 10.20
C THR A 292 -1.44 41.24 10.44
N ALA A 293 -2.55 41.83 10.03
CA ALA A 293 -3.91 41.59 10.47
C ALA A 293 -4.50 40.24 10.07
N GLU A 294 -5.60 39.88 10.74
CA GLU A 294 -6.46 38.71 10.49
C GLU A 294 -6.79 38.50 8.99
N PRO A 295 -6.92 37.25 8.52
CA PRO A 295 -7.39 36.98 7.17
C PRO A 295 -8.89 37.30 7.06
N THR A 296 -9.22 38.37 6.36
CA THR A 296 -10.56 38.59 5.80
C THR A 296 -10.91 37.48 4.84
N LEU A 297 -12.00 36.76 5.15
CA LEU A 297 -12.73 35.87 4.24
C LEU A 297 -12.92 36.53 2.87
N VAL A 298 -12.30 35.95 1.84
CA VAL A 298 -12.59 36.29 0.45
C VAL A 298 -13.90 35.60 0.09
N ALA A 299 -14.92 36.41 -0.21
CA ALA A 299 -16.20 35.93 -0.70
C ALA A 299 -16.03 35.16 -2.01
N THR A 300 -16.64 33.98 -2.05
CA THR A 300 -16.92 33.19 -3.24
C THR A 300 -17.62 34.04 -4.30
N PRO A 301 -17.25 33.94 -5.60
CA PRO A 301 -17.99 34.64 -6.64
C PRO A 301 -19.40 34.07 -6.73
N THR A 302 -20.38 34.93 -6.48
CA THR A 302 -21.80 34.62 -6.59
C THR A 302 -22.14 34.51 -8.08
N LEU A 303 -22.32 33.27 -8.57
CA LEU A 303 -22.95 33.03 -9.87
C LEU A 303 -24.42 33.44 -9.79
N ALA A 304 -24.90 34.15 -10.80
CA ALA A 304 -26.27 34.60 -10.90
C ALA A 304 -27.24 33.40 -10.91
N PRO A 305 -28.42 33.50 -10.27
CA PRO A 305 -29.42 32.45 -10.33
C PRO A 305 -29.92 32.32 -11.77
N LEU A 306 -29.73 31.15 -12.36
CA LEU A 306 -30.40 30.79 -13.61
C LEU A 306 -31.91 30.66 -13.37
N PRO A 307 -32.75 30.92 -14.39
CA PRO A 307 -34.19 31.04 -14.22
C PRO A 307 -34.78 29.71 -13.75
N THR A 308 -35.61 29.79 -12.71
CA THR A 308 -36.49 28.71 -12.28
C THR A 308 -37.60 28.49 -13.32
N GLU A 309 -37.32 27.66 -14.31
CA GLU A 309 -38.35 27.00 -15.12
C GLU A 309 -38.30 25.48 -14.85
N SER A 310 -39.29 25.04 -14.06
CA SER A 310 -39.80 23.66 -13.92
C SER A 310 -38.80 22.51 -14.06
N ALA A 311 -38.20 22.10 -12.93
CA ALA A 311 -37.39 20.88 -12.77
C ALA A 311 -38.24 19.59 -12.77
N GLU A 312 -39.00 19.37 -13.83
CA GLU A 312 -39.62 18.09 -14.17
C GLU A 312 -39.23 17.75 -15.62
N ALA A 313 -37.96 17.43 -15.88
CA ALA A 313 -37.47 16.62 -17.03
C ALA A 313 -35.93 16.68 -17.18
N GLN A 314 -35.18 15.97 -16.33
CA GLN A 314 -33.82 15.44 -16.62
C GLN A 314 -33.37 14.53 -15.46
N SER A 315 -33.71 13.24 -15.53
CA SER A 315 -33.35 12.23 -14.50
C SER A 315 -32.16 11.35 -14.90
N THR A 316 -31.55 11.59 -16.07
CA THR A 316 -30.48 10.76 -16.63
C THR A 316 -29.32 11.60 -17.15
N TRP A 317 -28.16 10.97 -17.26
CA TRP A 317 -26.90 11.62 -17.61
C TRP A 317 -26.13 10.76 -18.62
N ASP A 318 -25.41 11.40 -19.53
CA ASP A 318 -24.30 10.76 -20.24
C ASP A 318 -23.05 10.92 -19.40
N VAL A 319 -22.63 9.85 -18.74
CA VAL A 319 -21.47 9.81 -17.84
C VAL A 319 -20.45 8.81 -18.36
N PHE A 320 -19.18 9.20 -18.33
CA PHE A 320 -18.07 8.34 -18.67
C PHE A 320 -17.11 8.25 -17.49
N PHE A 321 -17.28 7.24 -16.65
CA PHE A 321 -16.54 7.09 -15.40
C PHE A 321 -15.06 6.77 -15.63
N PRO A 322 -14.12 7.33 -14.84
CA PRO A 322 -12.72 6.95 -14.90
C PRO A 322 -12.57 5.55 -14.30
N VAL A 323 -12.07 4.61 -15.09
CA VAL A 323 -12.03 3.19 -14.74
C VAL A 323 -10.62 2.65 -14.93
N VAL A 324 -10.21 1.80 -13.99
CA VAL A 324 -8.93 1.07 -14.02
C VAL A 324 -9.17 -0.42 -13.83
N ALA A 325 -8.21 -1.25 -14.24
CA ALA A 325 -8.18 -2.65 -13.81
C ALA A 325 -8.04 -2.70 -12.27
N PHE A 326 -8.69 -3.67 -11.62
CA PHE A 326 -8.72 -3.77 -10.17
C PHE A 326 -7.35 -3.64 -9.48
N PRO A 327 -6.26 -4.25 -9.99
CA PRO A 327 -4.94 -4.18 -9.36
C PRO A 327 -4.26 -2.80 -9.41
N SER A 328 -4.79 -1.82 -10.16
CA SER A 328 -4.23 -0.47 -10.19
C SER A 328 -4.08 0.08 -8.77
N LEU A 329 -3.04 0.89 -8.53
CA LEU A 329 -2.86 1.56 -7.24
C LEU A 329 -3.58 2.91 -7.18
N ARG A 330 -4.07 3.39 -8.33
CA ARG A 330 -4.83 4.63 -8.39
C ARG A 330 -6.17 4.46 -7.69
N THR A 331 -6.52 5.44 -6.87
CA THR A 331 -7.82 5.54 -6.20
C THR A 331 -8.63 6.73 -6.69
N SER A 332 -7.98 7.74 -7.27
CA SER A 332 -8.59 9.02 -7.62
C SER A 332 -7.95 9.62 -8.88
N VAL A 333 -8.71 10.44 -9.60
CA VAL A 333 -8.24 11.42 -10.60
C VAL A 333 -8.57 12.82 -10.11
N SER A 334 -7.81 13.82 -10.55
CA SER A 334 -8.08 15.21 -10.18
C SER A 334 -9.10 15.86 -11.11
N SER A 335 -9.79 16.90 -10.63
CA SER A 335 -10.61 17.76 -11.50
C SER A 335 -9.82 18.35 -12.67
N ASP A 336 -8.55 18.68 -12.45
CA ASP A 336 -7.65 19.16 -13.51
C ASP A 336 -7.44 18.09 -14.59
N TRP A 337 -7.20 16.83 -14.19
CA TRP A 337 -7.04 15.72 -15.13
C TRP A 337 -8.31 15.54 -15.98
N VAL A 338 -9.49 15.59 -15.37
CA VAL A 338 -10.76 15.46 -16.08
C VAL A 338 -10.99 16.66 -17.02
N ALA A 339 -10.61 17.87 -16.61
CA ALA A 339 -10.69 19.05 -17.47
C ALA A 339 -9.74 18.98 -18.68
N GLN A 340 -8.56 18.38 -18.51
CA GLN A 340 -7.62 18.09 -19.62
C GLN A 340 -8.24 17.12 -20.63
N VAL A 341 -8.88 16.03 -20.16
CA VAL A 341 -9.64 15.13 -21.03
C VAL A 341 -10.70 15.92 -21.82
N ALA A 342 -11.53 16.69 -21.12
CA ALA A 342 -12.66 17.42 -21.71
C ALA A 342 -12.23 18.52 -22.70
N SER A 343 -11.01 19.03 -22.58
CA SER A 343 -10.43 20.04 -23.46
C SER A 343 -9.61 19.47 -24.64
N SER A 344 -9.69 18.15 -24.86
CA SER A 344 -8.95 17.45 -25.92
C SER A 344 -7.43 17.53 -25.77
N GLU A 345 -6.91 17.67 -24.56
CA GLU A 345 -5.48 17.54 -24.31
C GLU A 345 -5.05 16.06 -24.44
N PHE A 346 -3.80 15.84 -24.85
CA PHE A 346 -3.25 14.48 -24.91
C PHE A 346 -2.84 14.00 -23.51
N ILE A 347 -3.44 12.90 -23.06
CA ILE A 347 -3.14 12.26 -21.78
C ILE A 347 -2.51 10.89 -22.05
N PRO A 348 -1.22 10.68 -21.73
CA PRO A 348 -0.49 9.45 -22.08
C PRO A 348 -1.11 8.16 -21.53
N GLU A 349 -1.67 8.22 -20.33
CA GLU A 349 -2.28 7.08 -19.64
C GLU A 349 -3.73 6.80 -20.07
N LEU A 350 -4.36 7.69 -20.85
CA LEU A 350 -5.74 7.51 -21.30
C LEU A 350 -5.81 6.52 -22.47
N ILE A 351 -6.61 5.47 -22.29
CA ILE A 351 -6.93 4.49 -23.33
C ILE A 351 -8.45 4.39 -23.50
N LEU A 352 -8.93 4.49 -24.74
CA LEU A 352 -10.36 4.36 -25.05
C LEU A 352 -10.59 3.22 -26.03
N ASP A 353 -11.67 2.47 -25.82
CA ASP A 353 -12.19 1.63 -26.90
C ASP A 353 -12.96 2.47 -27.92
N THR A 354 -13.05 1.96 -29.15
CA THR A 354 -13.70 2.68 -30.25
C THR A 354 -15.16 2.99 -30.00
N ASP A 355 -15.89 2.16 -29.24
CA ASP A 355 -17.31 2.40 -28.99
C ASP A 355 -17.51 3.51 -27.98
N THR A 356 -16.70 3.54 -26.91
CA THR A 356 -16.72 4.64 -25.93
C THR A 356 -16.32 5.95 -26.60
N LEU A 357 -15.26 5.95 -27.42
CA LEU A 357 -14.87 7.16 -28.14
C LEU A 357 -16.01 7.69 -29.02
N ALA A 358 -16.73 6.82 -29.73
CA ALA A 358 -17.88 7.21 -30.54
C ALA A 358 -19.03 7.77 -29.70
N GLN A 359 -19.31 7.19 -28.53
CA GLN A 359 -20.33 7.69 -27.60
C GLN A 359 -19.97 9.06 -27.03
N MET A 360 -18.72 9.25 -26.59
CA MET A 360 -18.23 10.55 -26.09
C MET A 360 -18.35 11.64 -27.17
N GLN A 361 -17.97 11.32 -28.41
CA GLN A 361 -18.13 12.23 -29.55
C GLN A 361 -19.59 12.57 -29.83
N ALA A 362 -20.49 11.59 -29.73
CA ALA A 362 -21.93 11.80 -29.89
C ALA A 362 -22.52 12.69 -28.77
N ALA A 363 -21.99 12.60 -27.55
CA ALA A 363 -22.30 13.49 -26.43
C ALA A 363 -21.65 14.88 -26.55
N GLY A 364 -20.93 15.17 -27.64
CA GLY A 364 -20.31 16.47 -27.90
C GLY A 364 -18.95 16.67 -27.25
N MET A 365 -18.33 15.63 -26.69
CA MET A 365 -17.00 15.70 -26.09
C MET A 365 -15.94 15.54 -27.17
N ALA A 366 -14.98 16.48 -27.21
CA ALA A 366 -13.84 16.41 -28.09
C ALA A 366 -12.67 15.73 -27.37
N ILE A 367 -12.09 14.71 -27.98
CA ILE A 367 -10.96 13.93 -27.44
C ILE A 367 -9.74 14.13 -28.34
N SER A 368 -8.55 14.19 -27.74
CA SER A 368 -7.30 14.30 -28.49
C SER A 368 -7.16 13.17 -29.51
N GLY A 369 -6.80 13.52 -30.75
CA GLY A 369 -6.55 12.53 -31.81
C GLY A 369 -5.34 11.63 -31.56
N ASP A 370 -4.46 12.02 -30.63
CA ASP A 370 -3.30 11.24 -30.21
C ASP A 370 -3.64 10.22 -29.10
N THR A 371 -4.86 10.24 -28.57
CA THR A 371 -5.32 9.29 -27.53
C THR A 371 -5.21 7.86 -28.04
N ARG A 372 -4.64 6.97 -27.20
CA ARG A 372 -4.51 5.56 -27.53
C ARG A 372 -5.90 4.92 -27.66
N THR A 373 -6.16 4.28 -28.79
CA THR A 373 -7.43 3.58 -29.05
C THR A 373 -7.22 2.08 -29.28
N VAL A 374 -8.18 1.28 -28.83
CA VAL A 374 -8.21 -0.18 -28.99
C VAL A 374 -9.60 -0.65 -29.41
N LEU A 375 -9.73 -1.89 -29.88
CA LEU A 375 -11.06 -2.48 -30.08
C LEU A 375 -11.75 -2.76 -28.72
N PRO A 376 -13.09 -2.76 -28.65
CA PRO A 376 -13.83 -3.02 -27.41
C PRO A 376 -13.38 -4.30 -26.68
N ASP A 377 -13.19 -5.39 -27.42
CA ASP A 377 -12.78 -6.69 -26.85
C ASP A 377 -11.30 -6.72 -26.40
N GLU A 378 -10.51 -5.73 -26.79
CA GLU A 378 -9.09 -5.60 -26.42
C GLU A 378 -8.87 -4.72 -25.18
N LEU A 379 -9.85 -3.88 -24.82
CA LEU A 379 -9.71 -2.92 -23.72
C LEU A 379 -9.37 -3.59 -22.39
N TYR A 380 -10.08 -4.66 -22.05
CA TYR A 380 -9.82 -5.44 -20.84
C TYR A 380 -8.35 -5.89 -20.78
N GLY A 381 -7.87 -6.55 -21.85
CA GLY A 381 -6.49 -7.04 -21.90
C GLY A 381 -5.46 -5.91 -21.95
N ALA A 382 -5.82 -4.72 -22.41
CA ALA A 382 -4.94 -3.56 -22.37
C ALA A 382 -4.77 -3.01 -20.95
N LEU A 383 -5.87 -2.85 -20.20
CA LEU A 383 -5.85 -2.39 -18.81
C LEU A 383 -5.12 -3.38 -17.88
N TRP A 384 -5.32 -4.69 -18.11
CA TRP A 384 -4.65 -5.73 -17.31
C TRP A 384 -3.16 -5.94 -17.65
N ARG A 385 -2.66 -5.36 -18.75
CA ARG A 385 -1.22 -5.34 -19.07
C ARG A 385 -0.52 -4.08 -18.59
N ASP A 386 -1.26 -3.01 -18.38
CA ASP A 386 -0.77 -1.71 -17.94
C ASP A 386 -1.70 -1.14 -16.88
N TYR A 387 -1.35 -1.38 -15.63
CA TYR A 387 -2.15 -0.98 -14.49
C TYR A 387 -2.13 0.53 -14.20
N ASN A 388 -1.30 1.29 -14.93
CA ASN A 388 -1.33 2.75 -14.90
C ASN A 388 -2.33 3.33 -15.90
N ALA A 389 -2.80 2.53 -16.86
CA ALA A 389 -3.76 2.97 -17.85
C ALA A 389 -5.14 3.24 -17.22
N ILE A 390 -5.74 4.34 -17.64
CA ILE A 390 -7.09 4.76 -17.25
C ILE A 390 -7.96 4.72 -18.50
N THR A 391 -9.15 4.15 -18.38
CA THR A 391 -10.18 4.25 -19.42
C THR A 391 -11.36 5.07 -18.93
N LEU A 392 -12.27 5.38 -19.83
CA LEU A 392 -13.54 6.00 -19.53
C LEU A 392 -14.64 5.06 -20.00
N LEU A 393 -15.62 4.74 -19.15
CA LEU A 393 -16.69 3.82 -19.52
C LEU A 393 -18.05 4.28 -18.97
N PRO A 394 -19.14 4.09 -19.73
CA PRO A 394 -20.48 4.07 -19.14
C PRO A 394 -20.58 2.98 -18.07
N MET A 395 -21.34 3.24 -17.00
CA MET A 395 -21.45 2.32 -15.86
C MET A 395 -21.92 0.91 -16.26
N SER A 396 -22.83 0.82 -17.24
CA SER A 396 -23.35 -0.43 -17.78
C SER A 396 -22.30 -1.32 -18.45
N ARG A 397 -21.14 -0.78 -18.84
CA ARG A 397 -20.03 -1.53 -19.46
C ARG A 397 -18.93 -1.95 -18.48
N ILE A 398 -19.01 -1.54 -17.22
CA ILE A 398 -18.01 -1.87 -16.20
C ILE A 398 -18.15 -3.33 -15.78
N GLN A 399 -17.00 -4.00 -15.66
CA GLN A 399 -16.86 -5.40 -15.27
C GLN A 399 -16.40 -5.50 -13.81
N THR A 400 -16.75 -6.61 -13.14
CA THR A 400 -16.59 -6.83 -11.70
C THR A 400 -15.14 -6.73 -11.19
N ASP A 401 -14.16 -6.91 -12.08
CA ASP A 401 -12.73 -6.85 -11.80
C ASP A 401 -12.07 -5.57 -12.35
N MET A 402 -12.87 -4.51 -12.44
CA MET A 402 -12.46 -3.13 -12.65
C MET A 402 -12.91 -2.26 -11.48
N ARG A 403 -12.26 -1.11 -11.29
CA ARG A 403 -12.63 -0.12 -10.26
C ARG A 403 -12.88 1.23 -10.90
N ILE A 404 -13.89 1.93 -10.37
CA ILE A 404 -14.13 3.33 -10.67
C ILE A 404 -13.21 4.16 -9.78
N LEU A 405 -12.50 5.11 -10.36
CA LEU A 405 -11.70 6.06 -9.62
C LEU A 405 -12.59 7.19 -9.08
N TRP A 406 -12.20 7.71 -7.91
CA TRP A 406 -12.79 8.92 -7.34
C TRP A 406 -12.37 10.15 -8.13
N LEU A 407 -13.06 11.26 -7.88
CA LEU A 407 -12.70 12.59 -8.34
C LEU A 407 -12.36 13.44 -7.13
N ASP A 408 -11.10 13.89 -7.03
CA ASP A 408 -10.59 14.65 -5.88
C ASP A 408 -10.91 13.96 -4.54
N ASP A 409 -10.76 12.63 -4.51
CA ASP A 409 -11.05 11.75 -3.36
C ASP A 409 -12.51 11.69 -2.91
N VAL A 410 -13.44 12.10 -3.77
CA VAL A 410 -14.89 11.92 -3.58
C VAL A 410 -15.43 11.03 -4.71
N PRO A 411 -16.30 10.04 -4.43
CA PRO A 411 -16.87 9.18 -5.47
C PRO A 411 -17.58 9.99 -6.56
N VAL A 412 -17.35 9.65 -7.83
CA VAL A 412 -17.89 10.41 -8.98
C VAL A 412 -19.42 10.47 -8.97
N VAL A 413 -20.06 9.38 -8.55
CA VAL A 413 -21.53 9.28 -8.47
C VAL A 413 -22.16 10.28 -7.51
N ASP A 414 -21.41 10.78 -6.53
CA ASP A 414 -21.88 11.70 -5.50
C ASP A 414 -21.70 13.19 -5.88
N GLN A 415 -21.13 13.46 -7.07
CA GLN A 415 -20.80 14.83 -7.52
C GLN A 415 -20.90 14.99 -9.04
N LEU A 416 -21.92 14.39 -9.65
CA LEU A 416 -22.17 14.44 -11.10
C LEU A 416 -22.32 15.86 -11.65
N ASP A 417 -22.84 16.79 -10.84
CA ASP A 417 -23.00 18.20 -11.19
C ASP A 417 -21.66 18.93 -11.39
N ARG A 418 -20.58 18.42 -10.77
CA ARG A 418 -19.21 18.94 -10.86
C ARG A 418 -18.34 18.16 -11.82
N TYR A 419 -18.75 16.95 -12.20
CA TYR A 419 -17.98 16.08 -13.06
C TYR A 419 -18.19 16.48 -14.53
N VAL A 420 -17.17 17.10 -15.15
CA VAL A 420 -17.30 17.65 -16.52
C VAL A 420 -17.46 16.60 -17.63
N LEU A 421 -17.28 15.32 -17.32
CA LEU A 421 -17.60 14.19 -18.21
C LEU A 421 -18.98 13.55 -17.89
N ALA A 422 -19.81 14.25 -17.11
CA ALA A 422 -21.24 14.01 -16.97
C ALA A 422 -22.02 15.14 -17.64
N VAL A 423 -22.89 14.79 -18.58
CA VAL A 423 -23.76 15.74 -19.29
C VAL A 423 -25.22 15.35 -19.07
N PRO A 424 -26.10 16.27 -18.60
CA PRO A 424 -27.52 15.97 -18.49
C PRO A 424 -28.12 15.58 -19.85
N ALA A 425 -28.85 14.47 -19.86
CA ALA A 425 -29.44 13.91 -21.08
C ALA A 425 -30.88 13.43 -20.82
N ILE A 426 -31.70 13.38 -21.87
CA ILE A 426 -33.10 12.89 -21.77
C ILE A 426 -33.12 11.35 -21.73
N GLU A 427 -32.21 10.71 -22.48
CA GLU A 427 -31.99 9.26 -22.52
C GLU A 427 -30.49 9.00 -22.34
N GLY A 428 -29.95 9.39 -21.18
CA GLY A 428 -28.53 9.26 -20.87
C GLY A 428 -28.11 7.82 -20.60
N ASN A 429 -26.81 7.56 -20.72
CA ASN A 429 -26.21 6.24 -20.44
C ASN A 429 -26.15 5.85 -18.94
N PHE A 430 -26.54 6.75 -18.03
CA PHE A 430 -26.53 6.54 -16.58
C PHE A 430 -27.79 7.15 -15.92
N ASN A 431 -28.45 6.34 -15.10
CA ASN A 431 -29.55 6.76 -14.23
C ASN A 431 -29.15 6.53 -12.75
N PRO A 432 -28.91 7.60 -11.96
CA PRO A 432 -28.56 7.46 -10.55
C PRO A 432 -29.55 6.61 -9.73
N ALA A 433 -30.84 6.64 -10.07
CA ALA A 433 -31.87 5.87 -9.38
C ALA A 433 -31.83 4.36 -9.68
N ALA A 434 -30.98 3.91 -10.60
CA ALA A 434 -30.76 2.50 -10.92
C ALA A 434 -29.47 1.93 -10.28
N LEU A 435 -28.74 2.75 -9.52
CA LEU A 435 -27.56 2.36 -8.76
C LEU A 435 -27.97 2.01 -7.33
N TYR A 436 -27.53 0.85 -6.87
CA TYR A 436 -27.63 0.40 -5.49
C TYR A 436 -26.23 0.18 -4.93
N ARG A 437 -25.99 0.65 -3.70
CA ARG A 437 -24.71 0.64 -2.98
C ARG A 437 -24.84 -0.11 -1.67
N LEU A 438 -24.19 -1.28 -1.59
CA LEU A 438 -24.02 -2.01 -0.35
C LEU A 438 -22.59 -1.84 0.14
N THR A 439 -22.39 -1.18 1.27
CA THR A 439 -21.07 -1.06 1.92
C THR A 439 -20.91 -2.13 2.97
N LEU A 440 -19.90 -2.99 2.82
CA LEU A 440 -19.55 -4.04 3.76
C LEU A 440 -18.35 -3.59 4.60
N SER A 441 -18.45 -3.74 5.92
CA SER A 441 -17.34 -3.58 6.85
C SER A 441 -17.03 -4.88 7.61
N GLY A 442 -15.84 -4.95 8.19
CA GLY A 442 -15.37 -6.09 8.97
C GLY A 442 -15.79 -6.02 10.44
N VAL A 443 -14.88 -6.45 11.33
CA VAL A 443 -15.18 -6.70 12.74
C VAL A 443 -15.46 -5.41 13.51
N THR A 444 -16.64 -5.35 14.13
CA THR A 444 -17.03 -4.36 15.14
C THR A 444 -17.15 -5.04 16.50
N ALA A 445 -16.25 -4.65 17.41
CA ALA A 445 -16.20 -5.12 18.78
C ALA A 445 -15.82 -3.95 19.71
N LEU A 446 -16.86 -3.25 20.20
CA LEU A 446 -16.74 -2.05 21.05
C LEU A 446 -16.40 -2.39 22.51
N THR A 447 -15.27 -3.07 22.70
CA THR A 447 -14.84 -3.70 23.97
C THR A 447 -13.43 -3.25 24.39
N ARG A 448 -12.94 -3.74 25.53
CA ARG A 448 -11.56 -3.54 26.03
C ARG A 448 -11.10 -2.08 25.93
N GLN A 449 -10.01 -1.78 25.23
CA GLN A 449 -9.49 -0.41 25.13
C GLN A 449 -10.30 0.45 24.15
N THR A 450 -11.07 -0.13 23.23
CA THR A 450 -12.03 0.63 22.41
C THR A 450 -13.09 1.25 23.33
N THR A 451 -13.57 0.53 24.35
CA THR A 451 -14.46 1.09 25.38
C THR A 451 -13.84 2.30 26.08
N THR A 452 -12.56 2.23 26.46
CA THR A 452 -11.86 3.36 27.08
C THR A 452 -11.74 4.55 26.13
N ALA A 453 -11.36 4.33 24.88
CA ALA A 453 -11.26 5.39 23.89
C ALA A 453 -12.62 6.08 23.63
N LEU A 454 -13.72 5.32 23.60
CA LEU A 454 -15.07 5.85 23.48
C LEU A 454 -15.54 6.61 24.73
N ASP A 455 -15.18 6.16 25.93
CA ASP A 455 -15.46 6.90 27.17
C ASP A 455 -14.75 8.25 27.19
N ASP A 456 -13.51 8.30 26.71
CA ASP A 456 -12.67 9.49 26.75
C ASP A 456 -13.04 10.52 25.65
N ASN A 457 -13.45 10.05 24.47
CA ASN A 457 -13.62 10.91 23.28
C ASN A 457 -15.07 11.00 22.76
N GLY A 458 -15.94 10.05 23.10
CA GLY A 458 -17.32 9.95 22.60
C GLY A 458 -17.47 9.19 21.27
N ILE A 459 -18.70 8.75 20.99
CA ILE A 459 -19.04 8.00 19.77
C ILE A 459 -18.99 8.87 18.51
N GLU A 460 -19.25 10.18 18.62
CA GLU A 460 -19.19 11.12 17.51
C GLU A 460 -17.77 11.29 17.00
N TRP A 461 -16.78 11.28 17.89
CA TRP A 461 -15.38 11.30 17.51
C TRP A 461 -14.99 10.02 16.76
N ALA A 462 -15.42 8.85 17.24
CA ALA A 462 -15.16 7.56 16.59
C ALA A 462 -15.80 7.48 15.20
N ALA A 463 -17.04 7.96 15.06
CA ALA A 463 -17.77 7.98 13.78
C ALA A 463 -17.17 8.96 12.75
N SER A 464 -16.59 10.07 13.21
CA SER A 464 -16.24 11.22 12.37
C SER A 464 -15.30 10.92 11.19
N GLY A 465 -14.52 9.84 11.23
CA GLY A 465 -13.59 9.49 10.16
C GLY A 465 -14.22 8.72 8.99
N ILE A 466 -15.44 8.18 9.17
CA ILE A 466 -16.12 7.35 8.16
C ILE A 466 -17.58 7.72 7.93
N GLN A 467 -18.19 8.55 8.79
CA GLN A 467 -19.62 8.84 8.76
C GLN A 467 -20.13 9.27 7.38
N ASP A 468 -19.53 10.32 6.79
CA ASP A 468 -19.91 10.82 5.46
C ASP A 468 -19.78 9.75 4.36
N TYR A 469 -18.84 8.81 4.51
CA TYR A 469 -18.59 7.77 3.54
C TYR A 469 -19.61 6.63 3.61
N VAL A 470 -20.05 6.25 4.80
CA VAL A 470 -20.99 5.13 4.98
C VAL A 470 -22.44 5.57 4.76
N GLN A 471 -22.81 6.78 5.17
CA GLN A 471 -24.18 7.32 5.10
C GLN A 471 -24.69 7.60 3.68
N ARG A 472 -23.80 7.59 2.68
CA ARG A 472 -24.19 7.65 1.27
C ARG A 472 -24.63 6.29 0.73
N SER A 473 -24.40 5.19 1.44
CA SER A 473 -24.78 3.85 0.96
C SER A 473 -26.30 3.68 1.00
N ASP A 474 -26.85 2.86 0.11
CA ASP A 474 -28.26 2.45 0.20
C ASP A 474 -28.44 1.41 1.32
N THR A 475 -27.37 0.68 1.65
CA THR A 475 -27.28 -0.18 2.83
C THR A 475 -25.85 -0.19 3.36
N PHE A 476 -25.67 0.12 4.65
CA PHE A 476 -24.42 -0.07 5.37
C PHE A 476 -24.49 -1.30 6.28
N HIS A 477 -23.58 -2.24 6.02
CA HIS A 477 -23.42 -3.49 6.75
C HIS A 477 -22.21 -3.47 7.69
N THR A 478 -22.37 -4.00 8.90
CA THR A 478 -21.26 -4.31 9.81
C THR A 478 -21.41 -5.66 10.51
N SER A 479 -20.28 -6.30 10.83
CA SER A 479 -20.26 -7.54 11.62
C SER A 479 -20.04 -7.18 13.09
N ASN A 480 -21.00 -7.48 13.97
CA ASN A 480 -20.87 -7.21 15.39
C ASN A 480 -20.56 -8.49 16.17
N GLU A 481 -19.50 -8.45 16.97
CA GLU A 481 -19.02 -9.62 17.73
C GLU A 481 -19.31 -9.55 19.24
N VAL A 482 -19.93 -8.48 19.76
CA VAL A 482 -20.10 -8.28 21.20
C VAL A 482 -21.53 -7.99 21.58
N SER A 483 -21.94 -8.38 22.80
CA SER A 483 -23.26 -8.01 23.33
C SER A 483 -23.17 -6.81 24.28
N ILE A 484 -24.27 -6.05 24.33
CA ILE A 484 -24.53 -5.02 25.33
C ILE A 484 -24.55 -5.68 26.71
N TYR A 485 -23.82 -5.11 27.67
CA TYR A 485 -23.87 -5.51 29.07
C TYR A 485 -23.77 -4.30 29.99
N PRO A 486 -24.77 -4.01 30.85
CA PRO A 486 -24.85 -2.74 31.58
C PRO A 486 -23.66 -2.39 32.47
N THR A 487 -22.93 -3.38 32.99
CA THR A 487 -21.78 -3.16 33.89
C THR A 487 -20.44 -3.49 33.24
N CYS A 488 -20.33 -3.42 31.91
CA CYS A 488 -19.11 -3.68 31.15
C CYS A 488 -17.98 -2.71 31.56
N PRO A 489 -17.08 -3.10 32.50
CA PRO A 489 -15.66 -3.28 32.15
C PRO A 489 -14.95 -4.40 32.98
N GLN A 490 -15.66 -5.51 33.23
CA GLN A 490 -15.32 -6.72 34.02
C GLN A 490 -14.85 -6.56 35.49
N THR A 491 -15.55 -7.25 36.40
CA THR A 491 -14.96 -7.82 37.62
C THR A 491 -15.53 -9.22 37.91
N SER A 492 -14.68 -10.25 37.89
CA SER A 492 -14.87 -11.61 38.48
C SER A 492 -16.11 -12.46 38.13
N GLU A 493 -17.01 -12.00 37.26
CA GLU A 493 -18.22 -12.76 36.89
C GLU A 493 -17.89 -13.96 35.98
N PRO A 494 -18.56 -15.11 36.15
CA PRO A 494 -18.41 -16.24 35.26
C PRO A 494 -19.07 -15.95 33.90
N THR A 495 -18.28 -15.89 32.84
CA THR A 495 -18.73 -15.69 31.46
C THR A 495 -18.74 -16.99 30.65
N LEU A 496 -19.53 -17.07 29.58
CA LEU A 496 -19.60 -18.25 28.71
C LEU A 496 -18.31 -18.42 27.89
N GLY A 497 -17.73 -17.33 27.39
CA GLY A 497 -16.45 -17.32 26.67
C GLY A 497 -15.21 -17.34 27.56
N GLY A 498 -15.38 -17.35 28.89
CA GLY A 498 -14.27 -17.39 29.85
C GLY A 498 -13.40 -16.11 29.86
N PRO A 499 -12.08 -16.21 30.08
CA PRO A 499 -11.21 -15.05 30.31
C PRO A 499 -11.02 -14.15 29.09
N THR A 500 -11.44 -14.58 27.90
CA THR A 500 -11.40 -13.80 26.65
C THR A 500 -12.75 -13.21 26.28
N SER A 501 -13.69 -13.12 27.24
CA SER A 501 -15.05 -12.65 26.97
C SER A 501 -15.16 -11.15 26.74
N PHE A 502 -15.95 -10.76 25.73
CA PHE A 502 -16.15 -9.37 25.34
C PHE A 502 -17.58 -8.88 25.57
N CYS A 503 -17.71 -7.64 26.03
CA CYS A 503 -18.98 -6.92 26.17
C CYS A 503 -18.81 -5.51 25.64
N SER A 504 -19.92 -4.82 25.46
CA SER A 504 -19.93 -3.37 25.27
C SER A 504 -20.91 -2.68 26.21
N LYS A 505 -20.71 -1.39 26.42
CA LYS A 505 -21.64 -0.57 27.20
C LYS A 505 -22.85 -0.17 26.33
N PRO A 506 -24.06 -0.07 26.92
CA PRO A 506 -25.24 0.38 26.18
C PRO A 506 -25.04 1.72 25.45
N GLU A 507 -24.35 2.68 26.08
CA GLU A 507 -24.11 4.00 25.48
C GLU A 507 -23.17 3.97 24.25
N HIS A 508 -22.28 2.99 24.16
CA HIS A 508 -21.34 2.86 23.02
C HIS A 508 -22.03 2.31 21.78
N PHE A 509 -23.08 1.50 21.96
CA PHE A 509 -23.91 0.98 20.87
C PHE A 509 -24.68 2.07 20.11
N GLY A 510 -24.82 3.27 20.69
CA GLY A 510 -25.32 4.45 19.98
C GLY A 510 -24.48 4.85 18.75
N LEU A 511 -23.26 4.32 18.62
CA LEU A 511 -22.43 4.46 17.43
C LEU A 511 -23.08 3.88 16.16
N LEU A 512 -23.84 2.78 16.26
CA LEU A 512 -24.42 2.11 15.09
C LEU A 512 -25.52 2.95 14.43
N PRO A 513 -26.52 3.48 15.18
CA PRO A 513 -27.47 4.43 14.61
C PRO A 513 -26.81 5.72 14.12
N LEU A 514 -25.74 6.19 14.78
CA LEU A 514 -25.04 7.41 14.35
C LEU A 514 -24.38 7.26 12.97
N LEU A 515 -23.95 6.05 12.63
CA LEU A 515 -23.36 5.71 11.33
C LEU A 515 -24.41 5.31 10.28
N ASP A 516 -25.71 5.36 10.61
CA ASP A 516 -26.81 4.82 9.79
C ASP A 516 -26.53 3.37 9.36
N VAL A 517 -26.16 2.50 10.30
CA VAL A 517 -26.04 1.05 10.04
C VAL A 517 -27.42 0.47 9.78
N ASP A 518 -27.63 -0.07 8.58
CA ASP A 518 -28.90 -0.69 8.16
C ASP A 518 -28.95 -2.20 8.48
N LEU A 519 -27.80 -2.88 8.42
CA LEU A 519 -27.71 -4.33 8.55
C LEU A 519 -26.55 -4.75 9.45
N VAL A 520 -26.86 -5.54 10.48
CA VAL A 520 -25.85 -6.13 11.36
C VAL A 520 -25.78 -7.64 11.16
N GLU A 521 -24.60 -8.13 10.83
CA GLU A 521 -24.28 -9.55 10.84
C GLU A 521 -23.99 -10.01 12.27
N LEU A 522 -24.68 -11.06 12.69
CA LEU A 522 -24.57 -11.70 14.02
C LEU A 522 -23.92 -13.09 13.91
N SER A 523 -22.94 -13.22 13.02
CA SER A 523 -22.14 -14.43 12.86
C SER A 523 -21.03 -14.57 13.90
N GLY A 524 -20.75 -13.54 14.71
CA GLY A 524 -19.68 -13.51 15.70
C GLY A 524 -19.66 -14.72 16.64
N ASN A 525 -18.47 -15.25 16.93
CA ASN A 525 -18.27 -16.29 17.94
C ASN A 525 -18.30 -15.76 19.39
N HIS A 526 -18.32 -14.43 19.57
CA HIS A 526 -18.28 -13.75 20.87
C HIS A 526 -19.63 -13.13 21.30
N ASN A 527 -20.68 -13.15 20.46
CA ASN A 527 -21.96 -12.50 20.77
C ASN A 527 -22.61 -13.02 22.05
N ASN A 528 -22.40 -14.28 22.43
CA ASN A 528 -23.00 -14.90 23.62
C ASN A 528 -22.11 -14.88 24.86
N ASP A 529 -20.96 -14.20 24.84
CA ASP A 529 -19.96 -14.27 25.91
C ASP A 529 -20.51 -13.93 27.32
N TYR A 530 -21.41 -12.95 27.39
CA TYR A 530 -22.04 -12.49 28.63
C TYR A 530 -23.41 -13.14 28.90
N GLY A 531 -23.69 -14.25 28.21
CA GLY A 531 -24.91 -15.03 28.37
C GLY A 531 -25.99 -14.65 27.36
N TYR A 532 -27.00 -15.51 27.29
CA TYR A 532 -28.06 -15.42 26.31
C TYR A 532 -29.03 -14.25 26.55
N ASP A 533 -29.19 -13.81 27.81
CA ASP A 533 -30.00 -12.63 28.11
C ASP A 533 -29.36 -11.37 27.53
N ALA A 534 -28.03 -11.21 27.62
CA ALA A 534 -27.30 -10.10 27.02
C ALA A 534 -27.39 -10.11 25.48
N TYR A 535 -27.37 -11.31 24.87
CA TYR A 535 -27.62 -11.46 23.44
C TYR A 535 -29.03 -11.03 23.06
N ILE A 536 -30.05 -11.46 23.82
CA ILE A 536 -31.45 -11.08 23.57
C ILE A 536 -31.63 -9.57 23.72
N ASP A 537 -31.09 -8.96 24.77
CA ASP A 537 -31.13 -7.51 24.97
C ASP A 537 -30.46 -6.76 23.79
N THR A 538 -29.38 -7.31 23.25
CA THR A 538 -28.67 -6.74 22.09
C THR A 538 -29.45 -6.94 20.79
N TYR A 539 -30.09 -8.11 20.62
CA TYR A 539 -30.97 -8.40 19.49
C TYR A 539 -32.18 -7.45 19.49
N ASP A 540 -32.81 -7.24 20.64
CA ASP A 540 -33.93 -6.31 20.82
C ASP A 540 -33.49 -4.87 20.54
N PHE A 541 -32.28 -4.46 20.94
CA PHE A 541 -31.72 -3.15 20.59
C PHE A 541 -31.71 -2.90 19.08
N TYR A 542 -31.30 -3.88 18.26
CA TYR A 542 -31.32 -3.71 16.80
C TYR A 542 -32.74 -3.50 16.29
N GLN A 543 -33.71 -4.27 16.78
CA GLN A 543 -35.11 -4.13 16.38
C GLN A 543 -35.71 -2.77 16.80
N GLU A 544 -35.36 -2.29 17.99
CA GLU A 544 -35.82 -0.99 18.51
C GLU A 544 -35.25 0.22 17.74
N ASN A 545 -34.12 0.02 17.04
CA ASN A 545 -33.46 1.06 16.23
C ASN A 545 -33.65 0.83 14.72
N ASP A 546 -34.60 -0.02 14.31
CA ASP A 546 -34.88 -0.35 12.91
C ASP A 546 -33.64 -0.87 12.14
N ILE A 547 -32.71 -1.53 12.83
CA ILE A 547 -31.51 -2.16 12.25
C ILE A 547 -31.81 -3.63 11.95
N ALA A 548 -31.71 -4.03 10.68
CA ALA A 548 -31.90 -5.41 10.28
C ALA A 548 -30.76 -6.30 10.79
N THR A 549 -31.04 -7.59 10.99
CA THR A 549 -30.02 -8.58 11.39
C THR A 549 -29.96 -9.74 10.40
N VAL A 550 -28.79 -10.36 10.27
CA VAL A 550 -28.58 -11.56 9.47
C VAL A 550 -27.60 -12.51 10.16
N GLY A 551 -27.81 -13.83 10.01
CA GLY A 551 -26.86 -14.84 10.49
C GLY A 551 -26.93 -15.21 11.96
N GLY A 552 -27.83 -14.59 12.71
CA GLY A 552 -28.11 -14.92 14.11
C GLY A 552 -29.56 -14.63 14.44
N GLY A 553 -30.07 -15.31 15.47
CA GLY A 553 -31.48 -15.17 15.86
C GLY A 553 -31.79 -15.91 17.17
N LEU A 554 -33.05 -15.80 17.59
CA LEU A 554 -33.54 -16.48 18.79
C LEU A 554 -33.84 -17.95 18.53
N THR A 555 -34.14 -18.28 17.28
CA THR A 555 -34.42 -19.62 16.76
C THR A 555 -33.51 -19.97 15.59
N LEU A 556 -33.43 -21.26 15.27
CA LEU A 556 -32.62 -21.70 14.12
C LEU A 556 -33.18 -21.19 12.79
N ASP A 557 -34.50 -21.07 12.68
CA ASP A 557 -35.17 -20.55 11.48
C ASP A 557 -34.86 -19.06 11.27
N GLU A 558 -34.91 -18.26 12.35
CA GLU A 558 -34.52 -16.83 12.29
C GLU A 558 -33.05 -16.66 11.92
N ALA A 559 -32.14 -17.40 12.58
CA ALA A 559 -30.71 -17.27 12.32
C ALA A 559 -30.32 -17.64 10.88
N ARG A 560 -31.10 -18.52 10.24
CA ARG A 560 -30.89 -19.00 8.86
C ARG A 560 -31.62 -18.18 7.80
N GLN A 561 -32.40 -17.18 8.20
CA GLN A 561 -33.14 -16.35 7.28
C GLN A 561 -32.18 -15.37 6.58
N PRO A 562 -32.11 -15.35 5.23
CA PRO A 562 -31.35 -14.32 4.53
C PRO A 562 -32.04 -12.97 4.70
N TRP A 563 -31.24 -11.91 4.72
CA TRP A 563 -31.76 -10.56 4.53
C TRP A 563 -31.88 -10.28 3.02
N ILE A 564 -32.97 -9.64 2.60
CA ILE A 564 -33.22 -9.25 1.21
C ILE A 564 -33.64 -7.78 1.22
N SER A 565 -33.02 -6.96 0.36
CA SER A 565 -33.39 -5.55 0.22
C SER A 565 -34.84 -5.41 -0.26
N ASP A 566 -35.52 -4.32 0.10
CA ASP A 566 -36.95 -4.12 -0.18
C ASP A 566 -37.32 -4.25 -1.67
N ASP A 567 -36.39 -3.90 -2.56
CA ASP A 567 -36.51 -3.96 -4.01
C ASP A 567 -36.04 -5.30 -4.62
N GLY A 568 -35.52 -6.22 -3.80
CA GLY A 568 -34.99 -7.51 -4.21
C GLY A 568 -33.70 -7.43 -5.01
N VAL A 569 -33.01 -6.29 -5.00
CA VAL A 569 -31.74 -6.12 -5.72
C VAL A 569 -30.63 -6.95 -5.08
N VAL A 570 -30.57 -6.98 -3.75
CA VAL A 570 -29.52 -7.69 -3.00
C VAL A 570 -30.12 -8.66 -2.01
N GLY A 571 -29.45 -9.80 -1.86
CA GLY A 571 -29.67 -10.74 -0.76
C GLY A 571 -28.35 -11.02 -0.03
N VAL A 572 -28.38 -10.96 1.29
CA VAL A 572 -27.24 -11.27 2.17
C VAL A 572 -27.56 -12.53 2.99
N LEU A 573 -26.62 -13.48 3.00
CA LEU A 573 -26.67 -14.69 3.80
C LEU A 573 -25.35 -14.87 4.55
N THR A 574 -25.40 -15.36 5.79
CA THR A 574 -24.18 -15.67 6.55
C THR A 574 -24.35 -16.86 7.49
N CYS A 575 -23.23 -17.33 8.03
CA CYS A 575 -23.15 -18.38 9.03
C CYS A 575 -21.84 -18.30 9.82
N ASN A 576 -21.80 -19.00 10.96
CA ASN A 576 -20.63 -19.16 11.80
C ASN A 576 -20.01 -20.56 11.65
N MET A 577 -18.74 -20.62 11.25
CA MET A 577 -17.98 -21.86 11.11
C MET A 577 -17.19 -22.26 12.38
N PRO A 578 -16.49 -21.35 13.09
CA PRO A 578 -15.73 -21.70 14.30
C PRO A 578 -16.59 -22.29 15.43
N GLY A 579 -17.73 -21.65 15.70
CA GLY A 579 -18.83 -22.17 16.50
C GLY A 579 -18.43 -22.86 17.80
N PRO A 580 -17.85 -22.16 18.80
CA PRO A 580 -17.96 -22.68 20.16
C PRO A 580 -19.45 -22.89 20.45
N TYR A 581 -19.82 -24.02 21.06
CA TYR A 581 -21.23 -24.45 21.08
C TYR A 581 -22.16 -23.34 21.60
N TYR A 582 -21.71 -22.54 22.57
CA TYR A 582 -22.48 -21.46 23.18
C TYR A 582 -22.70 -20.25 22.27
N ALA A 583 -21.93 -20.05 21.19
CA ALA A 583 -22.16 -18.98 20.23
C ALA A 583 -23.20 -19.37 19.16
N LEU A 584 -23.41 -20.67 18.95
CA LEU A 584 -24.34 -21.19 17.96
C LEU A 584 -25.75 -21.34 18.54
N VAL A 585 -26.75 -20.97 17.74
CA VAL A 585 -28.15 -21.25 18.04
C VAL A 585 -28.40 -22.75 18.18
N ASN A 586 -29.24 -23.15 19.13
CA ASN A 586 -29.62 -24.54 19.32
C ASN A 586 -31.00 -24.66 19.95
N GLU A 587 -31.78 -25.62 19.47
CA GLU A 587 -33.14 -25.88 19.96
C GLU A 587 -33.28 -27.27 20.62
N ASP A 588 -32.23 -28.09 20.61
CA ASP A 588 -32.23 -29.36 21.32
C ASP A 588 -31.80 -29.18 22.78
N ALA A 589 -32.75 -29.31 23.71
CA ALA A 589 -32.52 -29.22 25.14
C ALA A 589 -31.55 -30.29 25.69
N ASN A 590 -31.28 -31.37 24.94
CA ASN A 590 -30.40 -32.45 25.37
C ASN A 590 -28.93 -32.24 24.98
N LEU A 591 -28.64 -31.26 24.11
CA LEU A 591 -27.27 -30.93 23.74
C LEU A 591 -26.60 -30.05 24.81
N LEU A 592 -25.27 -30.04 24.82
CA LEU A 592 -24.49 -29.17 25.69
C LEU A 592 -24.90 -27.71 25.47
N GLY A 593 -25.18 -27.00 26.57
CA GLY A 593 -25.69 -25.62 26.53
C GLY A 593 -27.20 -25.48 26.38
N GLY A 594 -27.95 -26.56 26.14
CA GLY A 594 -29.41 -26.54 26.03
C GLY A 594 -29.95 -25.64 24.92
N VAL A 595 -31.24 -25.28 25.02
CA VAL A 595 -31.88 -24.33 24.10
C VAL A 595 -31.29 -22.94 24.29
N ARG A 596 -30.87 -22.30 23.21
CA ARG A 596 -30.19 -21.00 23.24
C ARG A 596 -30.26 -20.26 21.90
N PRO A 597 -30.26 -18.91 21.92
CA PRO A 597 -30.10 -18.08 20.73
C PRO A 597 -28.63 -18.05 20.27
N GLY A 598 -28.37 -17.53 19.07
CA GLY A 598 -27.01 -17.33 18.58
C GLY A 598 -26.89 -17.35 17.06
N ALA A 599 -25.66 -17.52 16.58
CA ALA A 599 -25.34 -17.56 15.17
C ALA A 599 -25.84 -18.85 14.49
N ALA A 600 -26.20 -18.77 13.22
CA ALA A 600 -26.49 -19.92 12.39
C ALA A 600 -25.21 -20.75 12.16
N PRO A 601 -25.22 -22.07 12.45
CA PRO A 601 -24.07 -22.92 12.12
C PRO A 601 -23.91 -23.03 10.60
N CYS A 602 -22.65 -23.00 10.11
CA CYS A 602 -22.32 -23.28 8.71
C CYS A 602 -22.52 -24.77 8.33
N ASP A 603 -23.77 -25.22 8.31
CA ASP A 603 -24.18 -26.53 7.83
C ASP A 603 -24.23 -26.55 6.30
N TRP A 604 -23.41 -27.38 5.65
CA TRP A 604 -23.27 -27.38 4.19
C TRP A 604 -24.52 -27.87 3.43
N ASP A 605 -25.35 -28.72 4.04
CA ASP A 605 -26.58 -29.19 3.41
C ASP A 605 -27.60 -28.06 3.32
N TRP A 606 -27.74 -27.28 4.40
CA TRP A 606 -28.57 -26.07 4.41
C TRP A 606 -27.95 -24.96 3.56
N LEU A 607 -26.68 -24.61 3.79
CA LEU A 607 -26.03 -23.45 3.17
C LEU A 607 -26.04 -23.56 1.64
N SER A 608 -25.80 -24.76 1.10
CA SER A 608 -25.87 -24.98 -0.34
C SER A 608 -27.26 -24.77 -0.93
N GLN A 609 -28.32 -25.19 -0.23
CA GLN A 609 -29.70 -24.97 -0.65
C GLN A 609 -30.08 -23.50 -0.52
N ALA A 610 -29.70 -22.84 0.57
CA ALA A 610 -30.01 -21.45 0.85
C ALA A 610 -29.41 -20.51 -0.19
N VAL A 611 -28.11 -20.66 -0.52
CA VAL A 611 -27.45 -19.84 -1.55
C VAL A 611 -28.11 -20.00 -2.92
N THR A 612 -28.37 -21.24 -3.34
CA THR A 612 -29.02 -21.51 -4.63
C THR A 612 -30.48 -21.03 -4.68
N GLN A 613 -31.20 -21.03 -3.57
CA GLN A 613 -32.55 -20.48 -3.49
C GLN A 613 -32.53 -18.95 -3.49
N LEU A 614 -31.58 -18.33 -2.79
CA LEU A 614 -31.42 -16.88 -2.75
C LEU A 614 -31.07 -16.33 -4.14
N SER A 615 -30.20 -17.02 -4.89
CA SER A 615 -29.83 -16.64 -6.26
C SER A 615 -30.97 -16.69 -7.28
N GLN A 616 -32.13 -17.23 -6.90
CA GLN A 616 -33.35 -17.22 -7.72
C GLN A 616 -34.32 -16.10 -7.34
N GLN A 617 -34.06 -15.41 -6.22
CA GLN A 617 -34.93 -14.38 -5.64
C GLN A 617 -34.39 -12.97 -5.85
N VAL A 618 -33.07 -12.81 -5.90
CA VAL A 618 -32.41 -11.50 -5.94
C VAL A 618 -31.50 -11.32 -7.15
N GLY A 619 -31.15 -10.07 -7.46
CA GLY A 619 -30.22 -9.72 -8.55
C GLY A 619 -28.75 -9.96 -8.21
N THR A 620 -28.36 -9.79 -6.94
CA THR A 620 -26.99 -10.00 -6.46
C THR A 620 -27.00 -10.73 -5.12
N VAL A 621 -26.26 -11.85 -5.05
CA VAL A 621 -26.12 -12.66 -3.84
C VAL A 621 -24.78 -12.38 -3.17
N VAL A 622 -24.85 -11.89 -1.95
CA VAL A 622 -23.69 -11.69 -1.07
C VAL A 622 -23.71 -12.75 0.02
N VAL A 623 -22.61 -13.48 0.17
CA VAL A 623 -22.42 -14.41 1.28
C VAL A 623 -21.29 -13.88 2.16
N THR A 624 -21.64 -13.40 3.36
CA THR A 624 -20.63 -13.14 4.39
C THR A 624 -20.43 -14.40 5.23
N ILE A 625 -19.30 -14.51 5.92
CA ILE A 625 -19.02 -15.69 6.74
C ILE A 625 -18.08 -15.34 7.89
N GLN A 626 -18.35 -15.89 9.07
CA GLN A 626 -17.34 -16.06 10.09
C GLN A 626 -16.54 -17.32 9.76
N HIS A 627 -15.41 -17.18 9.08
CA HIS A 627 -14.48 -18.30 8.90
C HIS A 627 -13.56 -18.44 10.12
N PHE A 628 -12.68 -19.44 10.12
CA PHE A 628 -11.65 -19.55 11.14
C PHE A 628 -10.67 -18.38 11.04
N GLU A 629 -10.41 -17.74 12.18
CA GLU A 629 -9.46 -16.63 12.29
C GLU A 629 -8.04 -17.11 11.96
N ILE A 630 -7.40 -16.43 11.01
CA ILE A 630 -6.03 -16.68 10.59
C ILE A 630 -5.28 -15.36 10.66
N GLU A 631 -4.15 -15.36 11.37
CA GLU A 631 -3.29 -14.19 11.55
C GLU A 631 -2.37 -13.91 10.35
N ASP A 632 -2.91 -14.00 9.12
CA ASP A 632 -2.18 -13.84 7.86
C ASP A 632 -3.02 -13.02 6.85
N TYR A 633 -2.35 -12.40 5.86
CA TYR A 633 -2.98 -11.71 4.73
C TYR A 633 -3.42 -12.70 3.63
N LEU A 634 -2.90 -13.92 3.67
CA LEU A 634 -3.30 -15.01 2.78
C LEU A 634 -4.36 -15.90 3.45
N PRO A 635 -5.43 -16.27 2.74
CA PRO A 635 -6.39 -17.25 3.23
C PRO A 635 -5.78 -18.66 3.29
N SER A 636 -6.35 -19.51 4.13
CA SER A 636 -6.07 -20.95 4.09
C SER A 636 -6.58 -21.59 2.80
N ASN A 637 -6.11 -22.81 2.51
CA ASN A 637 -6.62 -23.56 1.35
C ASN A 637 -8.10 -23.92 1.52
N GLU A 638 -8.49 -24.24 2.75
CA GLU A 638 -9.86 -24.58 3.14
C GLU A 638 -10.79 -23.40 2.89
N GLN A 639 -10.42 -22.20 3.36
CA GLN A 639 -11.17 -20.97 3.11
C GLN A 639 -11.34 -20.70 1.61
N ARG A 640 -10.28 -20.89 0.79
CA ARG A 640 -10.39 -20.78 -0.69
C ARG A 640 -11.38 -21.78 -1.29
N ILE A 641 -11.36 -23.03 -0.82
CA ILE A 641 -12.26 -24.08 -1.31
C ILE A 641 -13.71 -23.73 -0.96
N ASP A 642 -13.96 -23.29 0.27
CA ASP A 642 -15.30 -22.94 0.75
C ASP A 642 -15.88 -21.75 -0.01
N PHE A 643 -15.08 -20.69 -0.21
CA PHE A 643 -15.51 -19.48 -0.90
C PHE A 643 -15.83 -19.74 -2.38
N ARG A 644 -14.97 -20.49 -3.08
CA ARG A 644 -15.22 -20.90 -4.47
C ARG A 644 -16.45 -21.78 -4.59
N ARG A 645 -16.71 -22.66 -3.62
CA ARG A 645 -17.92 -23.49 -3.59
C ARG A 645 -19.19 -22.63 -3.46
N LEU A 646 -19.18 -21.60 -2.61
CA LEU A 646 -20.31 -20.67 -2.48
C LEU A 646 -20.55 -19.88 -3.76
N ALA A 647 -19.49 -19.42 -4.42
CA ALA A 647 -19.59 -18.77 -5.72
C ALA A 647 -20.18 -19.69 -6.81
N ASP A 648 -19.72 -20.95 -6.87
CA ASP A 648 -20.27 -21.95 -7.78
C ASP A 648 -21.76 -22.22 -7.53
N LEU A 649 -22.23 -22.10 -6.28
CA LEU A 649 -23.63 -22.32 -5.89
C LEU A 649 -24.59 -21.17 -6.20
N GLY A 650 -24.06 -19.97 -6.46
CA GLY A 650 -24.90 -18.80 -6.78
C GLY A 650 -24.41 -17.48 -6.22
N ALA A 651 -23.40 -17.46 -5.34
CA ALA A 651 -22.90 -16.20 -4.78
C ALA A 651 -22.14 -15.37 -5.84
N ASP A 652 -22.42 -14.07 -5.90
CA ASP A 652 -21.69 -13.11 -6.73
C ASP A 652 -20.51 -12.52 -5.94
N VAL A 653 -20.69 -12.36 -4.63
CA VAL A 653 -19.67 -11.89 -3.70
C VAL A 653 -19.61 -12.80 -2.48
N VAL A 654 -18.40 -13.20 -2.07
CA VAL A 654 -18.16 -13.94 -0.83
C VAL A 654 -17.10 -13.23 0.01
N VAL A 655 -17.43 -12.91 1.27
CA VAL A 655 -16.57 -12.10 2.14
C VAL A 655 -16.39 -12.73 3.52
N ASN A 656 -15.16 -12.77 4.04
CA ASN A 656 -14.94 -13.05 5.46
C ASN A 656 -15.00 -11.73 6.24
N THR A 657 -16.07 -11.53 7.00
CA THR A 657 -16.27 -10.32 7.80
C THR A 657 -15.64 -10.42 9.19
N ALA A 658 -15.21 -11.63 9.59
CA ALA A 658 -14.62 -11.91 10.90
C ALA A 658 -13.08 -11.97 10.90
N ALA A 659 -12.43 -11.71 9.76
CA ALA A 659 -10.96 -11.68 9.71
C ALA A 659 -10.44 -10.38 10.35
N HIS A 660 -9.66 -10.48 11.43
CA HIS A 660 -9.03 -9.32 12.07
C HIS A 660 -7.91 -8.67 11.24
N LYS A 661 -7.46 -9.32 10.16
CA LYS A 661 -6.55 -8.76 9.15
C LYS A 661 -7.25 -8.64 7.80
N PRO A 662 -6.97 -7.59 7.02
CA PRO A 662 -7.38 -7.54 5.64
C PRO A 662 -6.66 -8.65 4.89
N GLN A 663 -7.37 -9.40 4.04
CA GLN A 663 -6.79 -10.48 3.26
C GLN A 663 -6.94 -10.21 1.76
N ILE A 664 -6.29 -11.02 0.94
CA ILE A 664 -6.29 -10.84 -0.51
C ILE A 664 -7.68 -11.01 -1.15
N PHE A 665 -7.77 -10.62 -2.42
CA PHE A 665 -8.93 -10.79 -3.29
C PHE A 665 -8.72 -11.94 -4.28
N GLU A 666 -9.82 -12.50 -4.77
CA GLU A 666 -9.83 -13.41 -5.90
C GLU A 666 -11.04 -13.16 -6.81
N PHE A 667 -10.77 -12.98 -8.10
CA PHE A 667 -11.81 -12.90 -9.13
C PHE A 667 -12.00 -14.28 -9.76
N TYR A 668 -12.93 -15.04 -9.22
CA TYR A 668 -13.12 -16.45 -9.54
C TYR A 668 -14.09 -16.65 -10.71
N SER A 669 -13.66 -17.37 -11.74
CA SER A 669 -14.56 -17.85 -12.79
C SER A 669 -15.29 -19.09 -12.31
N THR A 670 -16.59 -18.94 -12.06
CA THR A 670 -17.46 -20.02 -11.57
C THR A 670 -17.70 -21.08 -12.64
N GLN A 671 -18.14 -22.26 -12.22
CA GLN A 671 -18.58 -23.33 -13.12
C GLN A 671 -19.81 -22.96 -13.95
N ARG A 672 -20.55 -21.93 -13.53
CA ARG A 672 -21.71 -21.38 -14.26
C ARG A 672 -21.29 -20.48 -15.44
N GLY A 673 -20.04 -20.04 -15.48
CA GLY A 673 -19.51 -19.11 -16.49
C GLY A 673 -19.51 -17.65 -16.05
N ASP A 674 -20.06 -17.35 -14.88
CA ASP A 674 -20.07 -16.02 -14.28
C ASP A 674 -18.78 -15.77 -13.48
N ARG A 675 -18.49 -14.50 -13.19
CA ARG A 675 -17.32 -14.09 -12.40
C ARG A 675 -17.75 -13.58 -11.04
N ALA A 676 -17.24 -14.22 -9.98
CA ALA A 676 -17.50 -13.85 -8.60
C ALA A 676 -16.30 -13.14 -7.97
N VAL A 677 -16.56 -12.31 -6.95
CA VAL A 677 -15.54 -11.63 -6.15
C VAL A 677 -15.45 -12.30 -4.80
N LEU A 678 -14.26 -12.80 -4.47
CA LEU A 678 -13.97 -13.41 -3.18
C LEU A 678 -13.02 -12.48 -2.43
N HIS A 679 -13.45 -11.91 -1.31
CA HIS A 679 -12.60 -11.11 -0.44
C HIS A 679 -12.40 -11.85 0.88
N TYR A 680 -11.19 -12.33 1.10
CA TYR A 680 -10.95 -13.29 2.17
C TYR A 680 -10.89 -12.68 3.57
N GLY A 681 -10.93 -11.36 3.72
CA GLY A 681 -10.90 -10.71 5.02
C GLY A 681 -10.93 -9.19 4.91
N LEU A 682 -11.87 -8.53 5.57
CA LEU A 682 -11.96 -7.07 5.57
C LEU A 682 -11.03 -6.40 6.58
N GLY A 683 -10.65 -7.08 7.68
CA GLY A 683 -9.97 -6.46 8.81
C GLY A 683 -10.93 -5.94 9.87
N ASN A 684 -10.41 -5.28 10.91
CA ASN A 684 -11.23 -4.67 11.95
C ASN A 684 -11.79 -3.32 11.51
N LEU A 685 -13.03 -2.99 11.88
CA LEU A 685 -13.56 -1.63 11.79
C LEU A 685 -13.44 -0.91 13.15
N PHE A 686 -13.96 -1.52 14.21
CA PHE A 686 -13.86 -1.01 15.58
C PHE A 686 -13.37 -2.10 16.52
N PHE A 687 -12.06 -2.24 16.69
CA PHE A 687 -11.46 -3.19 17.64
C PHE A 687 -10.04 -2.78 18.05
N ASP A 688 -9.68 -2.97 19.31
CA ASP A 688 -8.43 -2.47 19.92
C ASP A 688 -7.19 -3.35 19.67
N GLN A 689 -6.90 -3.62 18.40
CA GLN A 689 -5.72 -4.37 17.95
C GLN A 689 -4.75 -3.46 17.17
N PRO A 690 -3.98 -2.58 17.86
CA PRO A 690 -3.23 -1.49 17.23
C PRO A 690 -1.95 -1.91 16.49
N PHE A 691 -1.73 -3.22 16.30
CA PHE A 691 -0.58 -3.71 15.55
C PHE A 691 -0.82 -3.55 14.05
N TRP A 692 0.26 -3.34 13.29
CA TRP A 692 0.22 -2.85 11.91
C TRP A 692 -0.78 -3.57 11.00
N GLY A 693 -0.94 -4.89 11.11
CA GLY A 693 -1.87 -5.64 10.28
C GLY A 693 -3.35 -5.44 10.62
N ASN A 694 -3.67 -5.26 11.90
CA ASN A 694 -5.05 -5.32 12.42
C ASN A 694 -5.66 -3.94 12.64
N SER A 695 -4.84 -2.88 12.60
CA SER A 695 -5.30 -1.50 12.52
C SER A 695 -5.63 -1.06 11.09
N ARG A 696 -5.42 -1.90 10.09
CA ARG A 696 -5.72 -1.65 8.67
C ARG A 696 -6.92 -2.47 8.25
N PHE A 697 -7.75 -1.91 7.39
CA PHE A 697 -8.94 -2.59 6.92
C PHE A 697 -9.37 -2.10 5.54
N PHE A 698 -10.29 -2.85 4.95
CA PHE A 698 -11.12 -2.41 3.84
C PHE A 698 -12.56 -2.24 4.31
N MET A 699 -13.22 -1.19 3.84
CA MET A 699 -14.66 -1.27 3.59
C MET A 699 -14.86 -1.41 2.09
N ASP A 700 -15.72 -2.35 1.70
CA ASP A 700 -16.00 -2.65 0.31
C ASP A 700 -17.39 -2.13 -0.02
N THR A 701 -17.49 -1.11 -0.87
CA THR A 701 -18.78 -0.68 -1.43
C THR A 701 -19.01 -1.40 -2.74
N LEU A 702 -20.00 -2.30 -2.74
CA LEU A 702 -20.44 -3.01 -3.92
C LEU A 702 -21.34 -2.10 -4.75
N TYR A 703 -20.95 -1.87 -6.01
CA TYR A 703 -21.80 -1.19 -6.98
C TYR A 703 -22.65 -2.21 -7.73
N ILE A 704 -23.97 -2.06 -7.61
CA ILE A 704 -24.96 -2.84 -8.34
C ILE A 704 -25.78 -1.89 -9.18
N TYR A 705 -25.68 -2.01 -10.50
CA TYR A 705 -26.34 -1.11 -11.44
C TYR A 705 -27.27 -1.91 -12.34
N GLU A 706 -28.53 -1.50 -12.45
CA GLU A 706 -29.56 -2.23 -13.22
C GLU A 706 -29.65 -3.71 -12.81
N ASN A 707 -29.65 -3.97 -11.49
CA ASN A 707 -29.68 -5.29 -10.87
C ASN A 707 -28.49 -6.19 -11.21
N ARG A 708 -27.38 -5.62 -11.68
CA ARG A 708 -26.15 -6.34 -11.98
C ARG A 708 -25.02 -5.82 -11.09
N PHE A 709 -24.36 -6.71 -10.36
CA PHE A 709 -23.10 -6.38 -9.71
C PHE A 709 -22.03 -6.02 -10.75
N ILE A 710 -21.45 -4.83 -10.63
CA ILE A 710 -20.54 -4.27 -11.63
C ILE A 710 -19.11 -4.08 -11.13
N GLY A 711 -18.87 -4.07 -9.82
CA GLY A 711 -17.53 -3.90 -9.25
C GLY A 711 -17.53 -3.44 -7.80
N VAL A 712 -16.33 -3.41 -7.23
CA VAL A 712 -16.09 -3.02 -5.83
C VAL A 712 -15.33 -1.71 -5.80
N GLU A 713 -15.86 -0.74 -5.06
CA GLU A 713 -15.11 0.41 -4.60
C GLU A 713 -14.43 0.06 -3.27
N LEU A 714 -13.14 0.35 -3.18
CA LEU A 714 -12.33 0.07 -1.99
C LEU A 714 -12.17 1.33 -1.16
N PHE A 715 -12.46 1.22 0.13
CA PHE A 715 -12.04 2.17 1.17
C PHE A 715 -10.90 1.56 1.96
N PRO A 716 -9.63 1.91 1.69
CA PRO A 716 -8.51 1.46 2.50
C PRO A 716 -8.41 2.34 3.74
N GLY A 717 -8.67 1.75 4.90
CA GLY A 717 -8.81 2.47 6.16
C GLY A 717 -7.76 2.13 7.20
N LEU A 718 -7.53 3.08 8.12
CA LEU A 718 -6.69 2.92 9.29
C LEU A 718 -7.51 3.25 10.55
N ILE A 719 -7.23 2.55 11.66
CA ILE A 719 -7.83 2.84 12.97
C ILE A 719 -6.83 3.62 13.81
N ASP A 720 -7.16 4.88 14.10
CA ASP A 720 -6.45 5.73 15.03
C ASP A 720 -6.95 5.53 16.47
N ASP A 721 -6.05 5.72 17.43
CA ASP A 721 -6.36 5.83 18.86
C ASP A 721 -7.34 4.74 19.37
N LEU A 722 -7.18 3.51 18.84
CA LEU A 722 -7.91 2.29 19.23
C LEU A 722 -9.40 2.24 18.86
N ALA A 723 -9.97 3.30 18.30
CA ALA A 723 -11.43 3.39 18.11
C ALA A 723 -11.89 4.36 17.01
N ARG A 724 -10.99 4.99 16.25
CA ARG A 724 -11.38 5.94 15.19
C ARG A 724 -10.92 5.46 13.80
N PRO A 725 -11.76 4.72 13.06
CA PRO A 725 -11.49 4.43 11.68
C PRO A 725 -11.53 5.71 10.84
N HIS A 726 -10.61 5.83 9.89
CA HIS A 726 -10.60 6.89 8.89
C HIS A 726 -10.01 6.40 7.58
N LEU A 727 -10.24 7.16 6.51
CA LEU A 727 -9.62 6.92 5.21
C LEU A 727 -8.11 7.17 5.32
N MET A 728 -7.30 6.24 4.83
CA MET A 728 -5.87 6.44 4.70
C MET A 728 -5.55 7.66 3.80
N THR A 729 -4.47 8.38 4.11
CA THR A 729 -3.93 9.43 3.23
C THR A 729 -3.57 8.85 1.84
N PRO A 730 -3.43 9.67 0.78
CA PRO A 730 -3.05 9.17 -0.54
C PRO A 730 -1.82 8.26 -0.54
N ASP A 731 -0.76 8.65 0.16
CA ASP A 731 0.49 7.88 0.25
C ASP A 731 0.27 6.55 1.00
N GLU A 732 -0.46 6.56 2.12
CA GLU A 732 -0.79 5.34 2.86
C GLU A 732 -1.65 4.38 2.04
N ARG A 733 -2.63 4.91 1.28
CA ARG A 733 -3.47 4.11 0.37
C ARG A 733 -2.65 3.46 -0.71
N GLU A 734 -1.77 4.21 -1.38
CA GLU A 734 -0.92 3.66 -2.43
C GLU A 734 -0.03 2.53 -1.88
N GLN A 735 0.61 2.75 -0.73
CA GLN A 735 1.45 1.74 -0.08
C GLN A 735 0.66 0.50 0.36
N PHE A 736 -0.51 0.69 0.95
CA PHE A 736 -1.34 -0.41 1.43
C PHE A 736 -1.97 -1.20 0.29
N LEU A 737 -2.45 -0.53 -0.77
CA LEU A 737 -2.93 -1.19 -1.98
C LEU A 737 -1.80 -1.90 -2.71
N PHE A 738 -0.60 -1.32 -2.74
CA PHE A 738 0.58 -2.00 -3.26
C PHE A 738 0.78 -3.32 -2.50
N PHE A 739 0.83 -3.23 -1.17
CA PHE A 739 1.05 -4.38 -0.30
C PHE A 739 -0.02 -5.46 -0.54
N MET A 740 -1.30 -5.10 -0.49
CA MET A 740 -2.40 -6.06 -0.62
C MET A 740 -2.52 -6.62 -2.04
N LEU A 741 -2.58 -5.76 -3.06
CA LEU A 741 -2.92 -6.18 -4.43
C LEU A 741 -1.71 -6.73 -5.20
N ARG A 742 -0.50 -6.22 -4.95
CA ARG A 742 0.72 -6.66 -5.66
C ARG A 742 1.50 -7.68 -4.88
N GLN A 743 1.86 -7.35 -3.64
CA GLN A 743 2.76 -8.18 -2.86
C GLN A 743 2.08 -9.45 -2.34
N GLN A 744 0.89 -9.31 -1.75
CA GLN A 744 0.16 -10.46 -1.20
C GLN A 744 -0.64 -11.20 -2.28
N ASN A 745 -1.44 -10.49 -3.08
CA ASN A 745 -2.28 -11.13 -4.10
C ASN A 745 -1.50 -11.69 -5.30
N GLY A 746 -0.41 -11.01 -5.69
CA GLY A 746 0.39 -11.36 -6.86
C GLY A 746 -0.21 -10.95 -8.21
N PHE A 747 -1.05 -9.91 -8.27
CA PHE A 747 -1.62 -9.38 -9.51
C PHE A 747 -0.60 -8.68 -10.42
#